data_AF-A0A7W9UU77-F1
#
_entry.id   AF-A0A7W9UU77-F1
#
_cell.length_a   1.000
_cell.length_b   1.000
_cell.length_c   1.000
_cell.angle_alpha   90.00
_cell.angle_beta   90.00
_cell.angle_gamma   90.00
#
_symmetry.space_group_name_H-M   'P 1'
#
loop_
_entity.id
_entity.type
_entity.pdbx_description
1 polymer ?
#
loop_
_entity_poly.entity_id
_entity_poly.type
_entity_poly.pdbx_seq_one_letter_code
_entity_poly.pdbx_strand_id
1 'polypeptide(L)'
;MSHYRPSRSYEQDLDIRFRDGQVPAWAHPLVAGVAPNDACWLVVMPRRSGKSWLASAVKQARPEGHTKVVDVRSEADVRRTGLTCLTSGKAQRPQLGDVQVVLVDEPAVGPSSGRTKAPATLAAGLTRLREEGVVPVVFATPAEYELLIPHLGADAVKDRLTAPPLTDEEAGRMAARTPGWAPGVVARLRAGQPGWLLTPFLLELALQTAEAEPELRGDPAALSRRAAEAAAFPHLYVNQLFHNGLSETHRAALRRERWRGAGLSFGSDDQDARTTKVLPPVAEDPVLAHHLPAVLRIHHVSDLHVGGRHRTNVDQKDRTQLGTALARLTGDGSPLTGYLEHVRHLADQGRAPHLVIVSGDLVDRPVDAYGREALDWLGGLAELLAGHPDLRADDPRVLLVGGNHDVSWDRCLDERSGARHEWFADTFHAYPHPELDKEDYDTRRLYVRYADAGLRVALLGSAESGGEPVRNEDRDRVRLLLAELARSADDTDVSELMSRLERHDPGVVAHGVLRRLKKETGCVNLAVVHHPLSPVPSVEVAPYAGVVNAGQAKLALADADTALVLHGHTHLGFLASERLIDRDRDRPWTTRIAGAPALASIHSNEENGYNEVYVAREGEDHSVAVRTVRWRNGQWKPDRVIAFRPGAADEFAFDELGADLGARP
;
A
#
# COMPACT_ATOMS: atom_id res chain seq x y z
N MET A 1 37.86 -5.99 -7.61
CA MET A 1 36.86 -5.08 -8.24
C MET A 1 35.61 -5.89 -8.48
N SER A 2 34.43 -5.31 -8.26
CA SER A 2 33.16 -6.00 -8.48
C SER A 2 32.98 -6.39 -9.96
N HIS A 3 32.60 -7.64 -10.22
CA HIS A 3 32.35 -8.19 -11.56
C HIS A 3 31.05 -7.65 -12.17
N TYR A 4 30.15 -7.13 -11.33
CA TYR A 4 28.86 -6.59 -11.73
C TYR A 4 28.76 -5.11 -11.33
N ARG A 5 28.53 -4.23 -12.30
CA ARG A 5 28.25 -2.81 -12.01
C ARG A 5 27.12 -2.36 -12.91
N PRO A 6 25.99 -1.85 -12.36
CA PRO A 6 24.80 -1.49 -13.13
C PRO A 6 25.14 -0.46 -14.21
N SER A 7 25.35 -0.94 -15.43
CA SER A 7 25.69 -0.21 -16.67
C SER A 7 26.67 -0.97 -17.55
N ARG A 8 27.48 -1.86 -16.96
CA ARG A 8 28.59 -2.51 -17.67
C ARG A 8 28.13 -3.52 -18.69
N SER A 9 26.93 -4.06 -18.55
CA SER A 9 26.34 -4.99 -19.53
C SER A 9 26.04 -4.40 -20.91
N TYR A 10 26.52 -3.18 -21.18
CA TYR A 10 26.48 -2.52 -22.46
C TYR A 10 27.84 -1.90 -22.86
N GLU A 11 28.90 -2.16 -22.09
CA GLU A 11 30.27 -1.96 -22.56
C GLU A 11 30.53 -2.98 -23.68
N GLN A 12 31.29 -2.61 -24.71
CA GLN A 12 31.46 -3.42 -25.93
C GLN A 12 31.91 -4.86 -25.64
N ASP A 13 32.76 -5.04 -24.64
CA ASP A 13 33.31 -6.33 -24.20
C ASP A 13 32.36 -7.14 -23.29
N LEU A 14 31.31 -6.50 -22.76
CA LEU A 14 30.39 -7.06 -21.79
C LEU A 14 28.92 -7.03 -22.25
N ASP A 15 28.65 -6.52 -23.45
CA ASP A 15 27.31 -6.47 -24.05
C ASP A 15 26.74 -7.87 -24.14
N ILE A 16 25.61 -8.08 -23.47
CA ILE A 16 24.93 -9.38 -23.46
C ILE A 16 23.88 -9.52 -24.56
N ARG A 17 23.51 -8.42 -25.24
CA ARG A 17 22.48 -8.40 -26.29
C ARG A 17 23.09 -8.41 -27.70
N PHE A 18 24.17 -7.66 -27.94
CA PHE A 18 24.81 -7.49 -29.26
C PHE A 18 26.13 -8.26 -29.43
N ARG A 19 26.37 -9.25 -28.58
CA ARG A 19 27.65 -9.97 -28.52
C ARG A 19 27.92 -10.77 -29.80
N ASP A 20 29.21 -10.89 -30.14
CA ASP A 20 29.72 -11.75 -31.21
C ASP A 20 29.10 -11.43 -32.60
N GLY A 21 28.72 -10.17 -32.80
CA GLY A 21 28.10 -9.69 -34.04
C GLY A 21 26.64 -10.13 -34.22
N GLN A 22 26.04 -10.78 -33.22
CA GLN A 22 24.63 -11.16 -33.26
C GLN A 22 23.75 -9.97 -32.87
N VAL A 23 22.75 -9.69 -33.69
CA VAL A 23 21.78 -8.62 -33.44
C VAL A 23 20.44 -9.26 -33.05
N PRO A 24 19.84 -8.89 -31.91
CA PRO A 24 18.51 -9.37 -31.54
C PRO A 24 17.48 -9.02 -32.61
N ALA A 25 16.55 -9.94 -32.90
CA ALA A 25 15.58 -9.77 -33.98
C ALA A 25 14.79 -8.44 -33.89
N TRP A 26 14.42 -8.01 -32.69
CA TRP A 26 13.69 -6.76 -32.46
C TRP A 26 14.52 -5.51 -32.76
N ALA A 27 15.85 -5.58 -32.69
CA ALA A 27 16.77 -4.49 -32.98
C ALA A 27 17.31 -4.52 -34.42
N HIS A 28 17.03 -5.59 -35.18
CA HIS A 28 17.50 -5.76 -36.55
C HIS A 28 17.14 -4.59 -37.47
N PRO A 29 15.91 -4.01 -37.44
CA PRO A 29 15.60 -2.83 -38.27
C PRO A 29 16.51 -1.64 -38.00
N LEU A 30 16.94 -1.46 -36.74
CA LEU A 30 17.82 -0.36 -36.31
C LEU A 30 19.25 -0.57 -36.82
N VAL A 31 19.77 -1.80 -36.69
CA VAL A 31 21.14 -2.13 -37.13
C VAL A 31 21.24 -2.25 -38.65
N ALA A 32 20.20 -2.73 -39.33
CA ALA A 32 20.18 -2.79 -40.79
C ALA A 32 19.90 -1.43 -41.45
N GLY A 33 19.40 -0.45 -40.69
CA GLY A 33 19.01 0.85 -41.25
C GLY A 33 17.78 0.72 -42.15
N VAL A 34 16.81 -0.10 -41.74
CA VAL A 34 15.53 -0.23 -42.44
C VAL A 34 14.73 1.04 -42.20
N ALA A 35 14.18 1.63 -43.25
CA ALA A 35 13.37 2.83 -43.11
C ALA A 35 12.08 2.54 -42.33
N PRO A 36 11.68 3.40 -41.37
CA PRO A 36 10.38 3.35 -40.73
C PRO A 36 9.26 3.70 -41.72
N ASN A 37 8.01 3.37 -41.37
CA ASN A 37 6.83 3.78 -42.14
C ASN A 37 6.59 5.29 -42.05
N ASP A 38 6.95 5.92 -40.93
CA ASP A 38 6.85 7.34 -40.61
C ASP A 38 8.23 8.01 -40.45
N ALA A 39 8.32 9.16 -39.82
CA ALA A 39 9.55 9.96 -39.74
C ALA A 39 10.70 9.28 -38.99
N CYS A 40 10.44 8.36 -38.06
CA CYS A 40 11.49 7.72 -37.25
C CYS A 40 11.05 6.37 -36.66
N TRP A 41 12.02 5.53 -36.31
CA TRP A 41 11.80 4.46 -35.33
C TRP A 41 11.75 5.05 -33.92
N LEU A 42 10.72 4.70 -33.14
CA LEU A 42 10.56 5.10 -31.74
C LEU A 42 10.90 3.94 -30.81
N VAL A 43 12.05 4.00 -30.16
CA VAL A 43 12.46 3.01 -29.14
C VAL A 43 12.02 3.53 -27.77
N VAL A 44 10.98 2.93 -27.19
CA VAL A 44 10.39 3.41 -25.92
C VAL A 44 10.92 2.59 -24.75
N MET A 45 11.67 3.23 -23.85
CA MET A 45 12.22 2.60 -22.65
C MET A 45 12.62 3.62 -21.55
N PRO A 46 12.78 3.18 -20.30
CA PRO A 46 13.19 4.06 -19.20
C PRO A 46 14.59 4.66 -19.35
N ARG A 47 14.80 5.86 -18.77
CA ARG A 47 15.97 6.71 -19.01
C ARG A 47 17.32 6.11 -18.62
N ARG A 48 17.40 5.36 -17.51
CA ARG A 48 18.65 4.77 -17.01
C ARG A 48 18.76 3.25 -17.16
N SER A 49 17.78 2.61 -17.79
CA SER A 49 17.78 1.15 -18.03
C SER A 49 18.23 0.78 -19.44
N GLY A 50 18.85 1.70 -20.20
CA GLY A 50 19.47 1.32 -21.47
C GLY A 50 19.44 2.29 -22.65
N LYS A 51 18.86 3.50 -22.61
CA LYS A 51 18.76 4.36 -23.82
C LYS A 51 20.13 4.68 -24.46
N SER A 52 21.02 5.33 -23.72
CA SER A 52 22.37 5.70 -24.20
C SER A 52 23.23 4.51 -24.59
N TRP A 53 23.03 3.42 -23.86
CA TRP A 53 23.77 2.19 -24.02
C TRP A 53 23.29 1.38 -25.22
N LEU A 54 21.99 1.27 -25.42
CA LEU A 54 21.39 0.66 -26.61
C LEU A 54 21.74 1.47 -27.85
N ALA A 55 21.73 2.80 -27.78
CA ALA A 55 22.21 3.65 -28.87
C ALA A 55 23.70 3.34 -29.19
N SER A 56 24.53 3.16 -28.16
CA SER A 56 25.93 2.78 -28.33
C SER A 56 26.10 1.39 -28.95
N ALA A 57 25.32 0.41 -28.49
CA ALA A 57 25.34 -0.95 -29.02
C ALA A 57 24.90 -1.00 -30.49
N VAL A 58 23.82 -0.30 -30.85
CA VAL A 58 23.36 -0.16 -32.25
C VAL A 58 24.44 0.52 -33.10
N LYS A 59 25.11 1.55 -32.59
CA LYS A 59 26.22 2.21 -33.30
C LYS A 59 27.38 1.24 -33.54
N GLN A 60 27.77 0.46 -32.53
CA GLN A 60 28.89 -0.50 -32.62
C GLN A 60 28.60 -1.67 -33.55
N ALA A 61 27.35 -2.11 -33.62
CA ALA A 61 26.91 -3.17 -34.52
C ALA A 61 26.85 -2.73 -36.00
N ARG A 62 27.09 -1.45 -36.30
CA ARG A 62 27.07 -0.88 -37.65
C ARG A 62 28.48 -0.51 -38.13
N PRO A 63 28.73 -0.48 -39.45
CA PRO A 63 30.02 -0.04 -40.00
C PRO A 63 30.40 1.37 -39.55
N GLU A 64 31.70 1.58 -39.31
CA GLU A 64 32.22 2.87 -38.86
C GLU A 64 31.88 3.99 -39.86
N GLY A 65 31.49 5.17 -39.35
CA GLY A 65 31.12 6.32 -40.17
C GLY A 65 29.66 6.36 -40.66
N HIS A 66 28.94 5.23 -40.67
CA HIS A 66 27.56 5.17 -41.18
C HIS A 66 26.48 5.53 -40.15
N THR A 67 26.85 5.75 -38.89
CA THR A 67 25.92 6.05 -37.80
C THR A 67 26.39 7.24 -36.97
N LYS A 68 25.48 8.18 -36.75
CA LYS A 68 25.73 9.37 -35.93
C LYS A 68 24.83 9.34 -34.69
N VAL A 69 25.42 9.49 -33.52
CA VAL A 69 24.68 9.65 -32.25
C VAL A 69 24.66 11.13 -31.91
N VAL A 70 23.52 11.63 -31.45
CA VAL A 70 23.36 13.02 -31.03
C VAL A 70 22.55 13.11 -29.73
N ASP A 71 23.07 13.90 -28.79
CA ASP A 71 22.34 14.35 -27.60
C ASP A 71 21.72 15.72 -27.89
N VAL A 72 20.40 15.75 -28.15
CA VAL A 72 19.74 17.00 -28.50
C VAL A 72 19.57 17.95 -27.30
N ARG A 73 19.93 17.58 -26.07
CA ARG A 73 20.03 18.53 -24.94
C ARG A 73 21.23 19.47 -25.11
N SER A 74 22.28 19.00 -25.77
CA SER A 74 23.51 19.75 -25.99
C SER A 74 23.48 20.48 -27.34
N GLU A 75 23.25 21.79 -27.34
CA GLU A 75 23.34 22.59 -28.58
C GLU A 75 24.73 22.48 -29.22
N ALA A 76 25.78 22.38 -28.41
CA ALA A 76 27.13 22.20 -28.91
C ALA A 76 27.26 20.86 -29.66
N ASP A 77 26.67 19.78 -29.15
CA ASP A 77 26.70 18.47 -29.80
C ASP A 77 25.88 18.46 -31.10
N VAL A 78 24.68 19.08 -31.08
CA VAL A 78 23.84 19.21 -32.27
C VAL A 78 24.52 20.02 -33.38
N ARG A 79 25.20 21.12 -33.03
CA ARG A 79 25.97 21.92 -34.00
C ARG A 79 27.18 21.14 -34.51
N ARG A 80 27.94 20.50 -33.63
CA ARG A 80 29.10 19.67 -33.98
C ARG A 80 28.73 18.51 -34.90
N THR A 81 27.56 17.92 -34.69
CA THR A 81 27.05 16.84 -35.53
C THR A 81 26.35 17.35 -36.80
N GLY A 82 26.20 18.65 -37.01
CA GLY A 82 25.54 19.20 -38.20
C GLY A 82 24.04 18.89 -38.29
N LEU A 83 23.41 18.64 -37.13
CA LEU A 83 22.02 18.18 -37.01
C LEU A 83 21.11 19.29 -36.46
N THR A 84 21.39 20.56 -36.77
CA THR A 84 20.61 21.71 -36.27
C THR A 84 19.14 21.68 -36.66
N CYS A 85 18.76 20.90 -37.68
CA CYS A 85 17.36 20.63 -38.05
C CYS A 85 16.55 19.99 -36.92
N LEU A 86 17.17 19.24 -36.01
CA LEU A 86 16.51 18.61 -34.86
C LEU A 86 16.07 19.61 -33.79
N THR A 87 16.57 20.85 -33.86
CA THR A 87 16.44 21.81 -32.75
C THR A 87 16.02 23.20 -33.19
N SER A 88 15.85 23.44 -34.49
CA SER A 88 15.41 24.72 -35.04
C SER A 88 14.58 24.51 -36.29
N GLY A 89 13.34 25.01 -36.31
CA GLY A 89 12.47 24.95 -37.48
C GLY A 89 13.02 25.71 -38.70
N LYS A 90 13.94 26.67 -38.47
CA LYS A 90 14.60 27.47 -39.51
C LYS A 90 15.96 26.91 -39.95
N ALA A 91 16.41 25.79 -39.39
CA ALA A 91 17.74 25.26 -39.69
C ALA A 91 17.85 24.75 -41.13
N GLN A 92 19.06 24.92 -41.68
CA GLN A 92 19.49 24.46 -43.00
C GLN A 92 19.49 22.92 -43.09
N ARG A 93 19.64 22.42 -44.32
CA ARG A 93 19.77 20.99 -44.66
C ARG A 93 20.83 20.32 -43.76
N PRO A 94 20.56 19.11 -43.21
CA PRO A 94 21.50 18.44 -42.31
C PRO A 94 22.81 18.06 -43.02
N GLN A 95 23.93 18.10 -42.31
CA GLN A 95 25.26 17.78 -42.85
C GLN A 95 25.63 16.33 -42.48
N LEU A 96 25.26 15.40 -43.36
CA LEU A 96 25.25 13.96 -43.04
C LEU A 96 26.43 13.17 -43.63
N GLY A 97 26.98 13.54 -44.79
CA GLY A 97 28.00 12.71 -45.45
C GLY A 97 27.46 11.31 -45.77
N ASP A 98 28.22 10.26 -45.43
CA ASP A 98 27.83 8.85 -45.64
C ASP A 98 26.97 8.27 -44.50
N VAL A 99 26.49 9.11 -43.58
CA VAL A 99 25.63 8.68 -42.48
C VAL A 99 24.30 8.17 -43.03
N GLN A 100 23.95 6.94 -42.66
CA GLN A 100 22.68 6.30 -43.03
C GLN A 100 21.70 6.26 -41.86
N VAL A 101 22.19 6.28 -40.63
CA VAL A 101 21.36 6.20 -39.41
C VAL A 101 21.75 7.31 -38.44
N VAL A 102 20.74 8.01 -37.92
CA VAL A 102 20.91 9.00 -36.84
C VAL A 102 20.21 8.50 -35.59
N LEU A 103 20.97 8.33 -34.51
CA LEU A 103 20.49 7.90 -33.20
C LEU A 103 20.34 9.13 -32.28
N VAL A 104 19.10 9.45 -31.92
CA VAL A 104 18.75 10.51 -30.97
C VAL A 104 18.57 9.86 -29.59
N ASP A 105 19.58 9.99 -28.74
CA ASP A 105 19.60 9.32 -27.42
C ASP A 105 18.60 9.91 -26.42
N GLU A 106 18.48 11.24 -26.40
CA GLU A 106 17.67 11.98 -25.43
C GLU A 106 16.92 13.12 -26.11
N PRO A 107 15.63 12.93 -26.50
CA PRO A 107 14.90 13.88 -27.34
C PRO A 107 14.63 15.24 -26.68
N ALA A 108 14.77 15.35 -25.35
CA ALA A 108 14.66 16.60 -24.60
C ALA A 108 13.30 17.33 -24.74
N VAL A 109 12.24 16.59 -25.05
CA VAL A 109 10.90 17.14 -25.31
C VAL A 109 10.05 17.30 -24.05
N GLY A 110 10.42 16.68 -22.93
CA GLY A 110 9.70 16.75 -21.65
C GLY A 110 10.26 17.77 -20.65
N PRO A 111 9.46 18.25 -19.68
CA PRO A 111 9.85 19.25 -18.68
C PRO A 111 11.05 18.83 -17.80
N SER A 112 11.26 17.53 -17.63
CA SER A 112 12.39 16.94 -16.88
C SER A 112 13.76 17.07 -17.59
N SER A 113 13.82 17.68 -18.77
CA SER A 113 15.05 17.83 -19.56
C SER A 113 15.86 19.10 -19.24
N GLY A 114 15.33 20.03 -18.44
CA GLY A 114 15.97 21.31 -18.10
C GLY A 114 16.04 22.33 -19.25
N ARG A 115 15.83 21.90 -20.51
CA ARG A 115 15.66 22.72 -21.71
C ARG A 115 14.67 22.04 -22.65
N THR A 116 13.38 22.28 -22.43
CA THR A 116 12.30 21.74 -23.26
C THR A 116 12.39 22.27 -24.68
N LYS A 117 12.60 21.37 -25.65
CA LYS A 117 12.43 21.68 -27.07
C LYS A 117 11.00 21.36 -27.48
N ALA A 118 10.44 22.20 -28.35
CA ALA A 118 9.10 21.97 -28.87
C ALA A 118 9.06 20.63 -29.62
N PRO A 119 8.20 19.67 -29.23
CA PRO A 119 8.14 18.34 -29.87
C PRO A 119 7.94 18.42 -31.38
N ALA A 120 7.13 19.38 -31.86
CA ALA A 120 6.93 19.67 -33.28
C ALA A 120 8.23 20.04 -34.03
N THR A 121 9.18 20.72 -33.37
CA THR A 121 10.47 21.06 -33.99
C THR A 121 11.32 19.81 -34.19
N LEU A 122 11.36 18.93 -33.18
CA LEU A 122 12.08 17.66 -33.29
C LEU A 122 11.45 16.79 -34.39
N ALA A 123 10.12 16.63 -34.39
CA ALA A 123 9.39 15.88 -35.41
C ALA A 123 9.68 16.38 -36.84
N ALA A 124 9.62 17.69 -37.07
CA ALA A 124 9.96 18.28 -38.37
C ALA A 124 11.42 18.01 -38.78
N GLY A 125 12.35 18.04 -37.81
CA GLY A 125 13.75 17.67 -38.04
C GLY A 125 13.93 16.20 -38.43
N LEU A 126 13.19 15.29 -37.79
CA LEU A 126 13.19 13.85 -38.09
C LEU A 126 12.65 13.59 -39.50
N THR A 127 11.54 14.24 -39.88
CA THR A 127 11.00 14.16 -41.25
C THR A 127 12.04 14.60 -42.27
N ARG A 128 12.74 15.72 -42.03
CA ARG A 128 13.81 16.17 -42.93
C ARG A 128 14.95 15.16 -43.04
N LEU A 129 15.37 14.53 -41.93
CA LEU A 129 16.39 13.48 -41.99
C LEU A 129 15.93 12.30 -42.88
N ARG A 130 14.67 11.90 -42.75
CA ARG A 130 14.08 10.85 -43.58
C ARG A 130 14.03 11.24 -45.07
N GLU A 131 13.66 12.48 -45.38
CA GLU A 131 13.65 13.01 -46.75
C GLU A 131 15.05 13.02 -47.39
N GLU A 132 16.10 13.14 -46.58
CA GLU A 132 17.51 13.02 -47.00
C GLU A 132 17.98 11.56 -47.13
N GLY A 133 17.09 10.58 -46.99
CA GLY A 133 17.40 9.16 -47.09
C GLY A 133 18.08 8.57 -45.85
N VAL A 134 18.09 9.30 -44.73
CA VAL A 134 18.66 8.84 -43.45
C VAL A 134 17.56 8.29 -42.56
N VAL A 135 17.86 7.19 -41.86
CA VAL A 135 16.93 6.54 -40.93
C VAL A 135 17.09 7.13 -39.53
N PRO A 136 16.10 7.88 -39.02
CA PRO A 136 16.17 8.43 -37.68
C PRO A 136 15.65 7.40 -36.67
N VAL A 137 16.35 7.24 -35.57
CA VAL A 137 15.96 6.40 -34.43
C VAL A 137 15.96 7.27 -33.18
N VAL A 138 14.84 7.32 -32.49
CA VAL A 138 14.68 8.13 -31.26
C VAL A 138 14.50 7.21 -30.07
N PHE A 139 15.37 7.36 -29.08
CA PHE A 139 15.25 6.68 -27.79
C PHE A 139 14.45 7.58 -26.83
N ALA A 140 13.18 7.23 -26.60
CA ALA A 140 12.25 8.02 -25.83
C ALA A 140 11.83 7.30 -24.55
N THR A 141 11.59 8.06 -23.48
CA THR A 141 10.80 7.58 -22.35
C THR A 141 9.31 7.52 -22.72
N PRO A 142 8.45 6.80 -21.97
CA PRO A 142 7.00 6.82 -22.20
C PRO A 142 6.40 8.24 -22.22
N ALA A 143 6.86 9.13 -21.34
CA ALA A 143 6.44 10.54 -21.33
C ALA A 143 6.85 11.28 -22.62
N GLU A 144 8.09 11.08 -23.08
CA GLU A 144 8.58 11.71 -24.30
C GLU A 144 7.87 11.15 -25.55
N TYR A 145 7.52 9.86 -25.54
CA TYR A 145 6.72 9.23 -26.58
C TYR A 145 5.33 9.89 -26.71
N GLU A 146 4.62 10.10 -25.59
CA GLU A 146 3.32 10.77 -25.58
C GLU A 146 3.39 12.20 -26.13
N LEU A 147 4.48 12.91 -25.87
CA LEU A 147 4.69 14.27 -26.37
C LEU A 147 5.06 14.29 -27.85
N LEU A 148 5.75 13.27 -28.35
CA LEU A 148 6.21 13.20 -29.74
C LEU A 148 5.14 12.68 -30.70
N ILE A 149 4.39 11.65 -30.32
CA ILE A 149 3.48 10.94 -31.22
C ILE A 149 2.45 11.84 -31.93
N PRO A 150 1.88 12.91 -31.32
CA PRO A 150 0.89 13.76 -32.00
C PRO A 150 1.50 14.63 -33.10
N HIS A 151 2.83 14.73 -33.17
CA HIS A 151 3.54 15.53 -34.17
C HIS A 151 4.17 14.68 -35.29
N LEU A 152 4.05 13.36 -35.19
CA LEU A 152 4.46 12.41 -36.22
C LEU A 152 3.23 12.02 -37.06
N GLY A 153 3.42 11.30 -38.15
CA GLY A 153 2.29 10.83 -38.95
C GLY A 153 1.55 9.64 -38.33
N ALA A 154 0.46 9.23 -38.97
CA ALA A 154 -0.44 8.20 -38.46
C ALA A 154 0.21 6.82 -38.32
N ASP A 155 1.28 6.55 -39.07
CA ASP A 155 1.97 5.27 -39.05
C ASP A 155 3.05 5.18 -37.96
N ALA A 156 3.39 6.28 -37.30
CA ALA A 156 4.43 6.30 -36.26
C ALA A 156 4.13 5.36 -35.07
N VAL A 157 2.85 5.05 -34.82
CA VAL A 157 2.45 4.06 -33.80
C VAL A 157 2.92 2.64 -34.17
N LYS A 158 3.00 2.33 -35.48
CA LYS A 158 3.50 1.04 -36.00
C LYS A 158 5.02 0.95 -35.97
N ASP A 159 5.72 2.08 -35.96
CA ASP A 159 7.19 2.17 -35.88
C ASP A 159 7.72 2.23 -34.45
N ARG A 160 6.93 1.77 -33.48
CA ARG A 160 7.33 1.66 -32.08
C ARG A 160 8.03 0.34 -31.83
N LEU A 161 9.21 0.41 -31.21
CA LEU A 161 9.97 -0.75 -30.73
C LEU A 161 10.08 -0.72 -29.20
N THR A 162 9.92 -1.88 -28.59
CA THR A 162 10.13 -2.11 -27.16
C THR A 162 11.12 -3.26 -27.01
N ALA A 163 12.15 -3.07 -26.17
CA ALA A 163 13.08 -4.15 -25.86
C ALA A 163 12.36 -5.23 -25.03
N PRO A 164 12.40 -6.52 -25.41
CA PRO A 164 11.81 -7.59 -24.63
C PRO A 164 12.63 -7.87 -23.36
N PRO A 165 12.05 -8.60 -22.38
CA PRO A 165 12.81 -9.16 -21.25
C PRO A 165 14.02 -9.98 -21.70
N LEU A 166 14.96 -10.21 -20.79
CA LEU A 166 16.15 -11.01 -21.06
C LEU A 166 15.79 -12.46 -21.39
N THR A 167 16.35 -12.98 -22.47
CA THR A 167 16.28 -14.42 -22.78
C THR A 167 17.14 -15.22 -21.80
N ASP A 168 16.92 -16.54 -21.77
CA ASP A 168 17.76 -17.46 -20.97
C ASP A 168 19.24 -17.38 -21.35
N GLU A 169 19.51 -17.20 -22.65
CA GLU A 169 20.87 -17.04 -23.17
C GLU A 169 21.49 -15.70 -22.75
N GLU A 170 20.76 -14.59 -22.84
CA GLU A 170 21.21 -13.27 -22.40
C GLU A 170 21.50 -13.27 -20.88
N ALA A 171 20.59 -13.80 -20.07
CA ALA A 171 20.78 -13.93 -18.63
C ALA A 171 21.92 -14.89 -18.26
N GLY A 172 22.06 -16.00 -19.00
CA GLY A 172 23.15 -16.96 -18.83
C GLY A 172 24.51 -16.35 -19.14
N ARG A 173 24.61 -15.52 -20.19
CA ARG A 173 25.83 -14.77 -20.52
C ARG A 173 26.24 -13.80 -19.41
N MET A 174 25.27 -13.10 -18.80
CA MET A 174 25.57 -12.25 -17.65
C MET A 174 26.05 -13.06 -16.43
N ALA A 175 25.38 -14.17 -16.14
CA ALA A 175 25.75 -15.07 -15.05
C ALA A 175 27.13 -15.72 -15.23
N ALA A 176 27.53 -16.02 -16.48
CA ALA A 176 28.81 -16.65 -16.80
C ALA A 176 30.04 -15.82 -16.41
N ARG A 177 29.87 -14.52 -16.12
CA ARG A 177 30.95 -13.67 -15.57
C ARG A 177 31.46 -14.16 -14.21
N THR A 178 30.59 -14.82 -13.43
CA THR A 178 30.94 -15.42 -12.13
C THR A 178 30.28 -16.79 -11.97
N PRO A 179 30.81 -17.83 -12.62
CA PRO A 179 30.13 -19.13 -12.80
C PRO A 179 29.92 -19.89 -11.48
N GLY A 180 30.68 -19.58 -10.43
CA GLY A 180 30.60 -20.27 -9.14
C GLY A 180 29.29 -20.05 -8.37
N TRP A 181 28.54 -18.98 -8.63
CA TRP A 181 27.30 -18.70 -7.89
C TRP A 181 26.21 -17.97 -8.69
N ALA A 182 26.57 -17.12 -9.66
CA ALA A 182 25.61 -16.28 -10.35
C ALA A 182 24.52 -17.06 -11.13
N PRO A 183 24.82 -18.20 -11.79
CA PRO A 183 23.79 -19.00 -12.43
C PRO A 183 22.69 -19.48 -11.46
N GLY A 184 23.07 -19.85 -10.24
CA GLY A 184 22.12 -20.26 -9.20
C GLY A 184 21.22 -19.11 -8.74
N VAL A 185 21.77 -17.90 -8.62
CA VAL A 185 20.98 -16.70 -8.30
C VAL A 185 20.01 -16.37 -9.43
N VAL A 186 20.46 -16.37 -10.69
CA VAL A 186 19.59 -16.13 -11.85
C VAL A 186 18.45 -17.13 -11.92
N ALA A 187 18.72 -18.41 -11.71
CA ALA A 187 17.69 -19.44 -11.72
C ALA A 187 16.62 -19.20 -10.62
N ARG A 188 17.04 -18.79 -9.42
CA ARG A 188 16.11 -18.45 -8.33
C ARG A 188 15.30 -17.18 -8.61
N LEU A 189 15.95 -16.13 -9.12
CA LEU A 189 15.25 -14.91 -9.54
C LEU A 189 14.23 -15.21 -10.63
N ARG A 190 14.56 -16.04 -11.62
CA ARG A 190 13.61 -16.47 -12.65
C ARG A 190 12.38 -17.16 -12.08
N ALA A 191 12.59 -18.05 -11.11
CA ALA A 191 11.50 -18.84 -10.53
C ALA A 191 10.60 -18.02 -9.59
N GLY A 192 11.18 -17.12 -8.79
CA GLY A 192 10.43 -16.38 -7.76
C GLY A 192 10.11 -14.92 -8.10
N GLN A 193 10.91 -14.28 -8.94
CA GLN A 193 10.88 -12.83 -9.20
C GLN A 193 11.40 -12.47 -10.61
N PRO A 194 10.71 -12.93 -11.67
CA PRO A 194 11.16 -12.77 -13.05
C PRO A 194 11.30 -11.29 -13.49
N GLY A 195 10.70 -10.35 -12.76
CA GLY A 195 10.87 -8.90 -12.96
C GLY A 195 12.34 -8.44 -12.96
N TRP A 196 13.24 -9.12 -12.23
CA TRP A 196 14.67 -8.82 -12.26
C TRP A 196 15.34 -9.15 -13.60
N LEU A 197 14.68 -9.90 -14.48
CA LEU A 197 15.14 -10.25 -15.83
C LEU A 197 14.57 -9.31 -16.90
N LEU A 198 13.85 -8.25 -16.54
CA LEU A 198 13.27 -7.32 -17.52
C LEU A 198 14.35 -6.55 -18.30
N THR A 199 15.45 -6.18 -17.62
CA THR A 199 16.53 -5.41 -18.25
C THR A 199 17.91 -5.89 -17.78
N PRO A 200 18.96 -5.73 -18.60
CA PRO A 200 20.33 -5.96 -18.17
C PRO A 200 20.69 -5.19 -16.89
N PHE A 201 20.20 -3.95 -16.75
CA PHE A 201 20.45 -3.11 -15.57
C PHE A 201 19.94 -3.76 -14.29
N LEU A 202 18.68 -4.22 -14.29
CA LEU A 202 18.06 -4.84 -13.11
C LEU A 202 18.79 -6.12 -12.72
N LEU A 203 19.05 -7.01 -13.67
CA LEU A 203 19.76 -8.25 -13.38
C LEU A 203 21.18 -7.98 -12.85
N GLU A 204 21.89 -7.04 -13.46
CA GLU A 204 23.24 -6.68 -13.03
C GLU A 204 23.25 -6.05 -11.64
N LEU A 205 22.23 -5.27 -11.28
CA LEU A 205 22.06 -4.74 -9.92
C LEU A 205 21.81 -5.84 -8.88
N ALA A 206 20.95 -6.81 -9.19
CA ALA A 206 20.73 -7.96 -8.31
C ALA A 206 22.00 -8.78 -8.14
N LEU A 207 22.75 -9.02 -9.22
CA LEU A 207 24.03 -9.75 -9.17
C LEU A 207 25.12 -8.97 -8.44
N GLN A 208 25.20 -7.64 -8.60
CA GLN A 208 26.10 -6.80 -7.82
C GLN A 208 25.79 -6.89 -6.32
N THR A 209 24.51 -6.83 -5.97
CA THR A 209 24.05 -6.95 -4.57
C THR A 209 24.43 -8.31 -3.99
N ALA A 210 24.19 -9.40 -4.74
CA ALA A 210 24.59 -10.75 -4.36
C ALA A 210 26.11 -10.97 -4.31
N GLU A 211 26.89 -10.18 -5.06
CA GLU A 211 28.35 -10.18 -4.99
C GLU A 211 28.84 -9.50 -3.70
N ALA A 212 28.22 -8.36 -3.34
CA ALA A 212 28.55 -7.60 -2.15
C ALA A 212 28.10 -8.29 -0.85
N GLU A 213 26.96 -9.00 -0.88
CA GLU A 213 26.31 -9.63 0.28
C GLU A 213 26.04 -11.12 -0.01
N PRO A 214 27.04 -12.01 0.12
CA PRO A 214 26.96 -13.42 -0.28
C PRO A 214 25.85 -14.23 0.39
N GLU A 215 25.48 -13.89 1.61
CA GLU A 215 24.41 -14.50 2.40
C GLU A 215 23.03 -14.37 1.74
N LEU A 216 22.82 -13.32 0.93
CA LEU A 216 21.55 -13.09 0.23
C LEU A 216 21.34 -14.02 -0.96
N ARG A 217 22.39 -14.71 -1.45
CA ARG A 217 22.31 -15.57 -2.65
C ARG A 217 21.28 -16.68 -2.52
N GLY A 218 21.02 -17.14 -1.30
CA GLY A 218 20.05 -18.20 -0.98
C GLY A 218 18.62 -17.71 -0.78
N ASP A 219 18.40 -16.40 -0.62
CA ASP A 219 17.12 -15.80 -0.31
C ASP A 219 16.75 -14.73 -1.36
N PRO A 220 15.98 -15.09 -2.39
CA PRO A 220 15.57 -14.15 -3.43
C PRO A 220 14.74 -12.97 -2.89
N ALA A 221 13.96 -13.16 -1.83
CA ALA A 221 13.14 -12.09 -1.26
C ALA A 221 14.03 -11.03 -0.59
N ALA A 222 14.99 -11.46 0.23
CA ALA A 222 15.95 -10.56 0.86
C ALA A 222 16.86 -9.88 -0.18
N LEU A 223 17.34 -10.62 -1.17
CA LEU A 223 18.14 -10.07 -2.28
C LEU A 223 17.38 -8.97 -3.04
N SER A 224 16.11 -9.22 -3.35
CA SER A 224 15.24 -8.26 -4.05
C SER A 224 15.09 -6.95 -3.30
N ARG A 225 14.75 -7.01 -2.01
CA ARG A 225 14.60 -5.83 -1.16
C ARG A 225 15.89 -5.03 -1.15
N ARG A 226 17.01 -5.69 -0.90
CA ARG A 226 18.33 -5.05 -0.84
C ARG A 226 18.73 -4.40 -2.16
N ALA A 227 18.47 -5.09 -3.28
CA ALA A 227 18.74 -4.55 -4.61
C ALA A 227 17.82 -3.37 -4.96
N ALA A 228 16.55 -3.39 -4.53
CA ALA A 228 15.63 -2.26 -4.70
C ALA A 228 16.06 -1.03 -3.89
N GLU A 229 16.54 -1.20 -2.66
CA GLU A 229 17.14 -0.12 -1.87
C GLU A 229 18.36 0.50 -2.58
N ALA A 230 19.27 -0.35 -3.09
CA ALA A 230 20.43 0.12 -3.85
C ALA A 230 20.03 0.84 -5.14
N ALA A 231 18.89 0.48 -5.75
CA ALA A 231 18.36 1.17 -6.92
C ALA A 231 17.93 2.61 -6.60
N ALA A 232 17.45 2.89 -5.37
CA ALA A 232 17.08 4.23 -4.95
C ALA A 232 18.31 5.15 -4.85
N PHE A 233 19.38 4.70 -4.19
CA PHE A 233 20.64 5.42 -4.11
C PHE A 233 21.83 4.45 -4.19
N PRO A 234 22.83 4.70 -5.06
CA PRO A 234 23.10 5.93 -5.81
C PRO A 234 22.45 6.03 -7.20
N HIS A 235 21.70 5.00 -7.62
CA HIS A 235 21.26 4.92 -9.03
C HIS A 235 20.10 5.85 -9.38
N LEU A 236 19.34 6.33 -8.38
CA LEU A 236 18.16 7.19 -8.55
C LEU A 236 17.13 6.57 -9.51
N TYR A 237 17.00 5.25 -9.51
CA TYR A 237 16.25 4.50 -10.53
C TYR A 237 14.79 4.93 -10.60
N VAL A 238 14.11 5.01 -9.45
CA VAL A 238 12.70 5.46 -9.36
C VAL A 238 12.55 6.88 -9.91
N ASN A 239 13.45 7.79 -9.58
CA ASN A 239 13.39 9.16 -10.11
C ASN A 239 13.52 9.18 -11.65
N GLN A 240 14.36 8.32 -12.21
CA GLN A 240 14.61 8.27 -13.65
C GLN A 240 13.51 7.54 -14.43
N LEU A 241 12.99 6.44 -13.87
CA LEU A 241 11.90 5.65 -14.45
C LEU A 241 10.55 6.32 -14.24
N PHE A 242 10.17 6.55 -12.98
CA PHE A 242 8.81 6.91 -12.58
C PHE A 242 8.58 8.43 -12.61
N HIS A 243 9.40 9.23 -11.94
CA HIS A 243 9.17 10.68 -11.87
C HIS A 243 9.53 11.41 -13.17
N ASN A 244 10.66 11.06 -13.80
CA ASN A 244 11.12 11.73 -15.01
C ASN A 244 10.74 11.01 -16.31
N GLY A 245 10.49 9.70 -16.26
CA GLY A 245 10.23 8.88 -17.45
C GLY A 245 8.75 8.67 -17.75
N LEU A 246 7.86 8.86 -16.78
CA LEU A 246 6.42 8.77 -16.96
C LEU A 246 5.79 10.16 -16.95
N SER A 247 4.65 10.30 -17.65
CA SER A 247 3.81 11.49 -17.55
C SER A 247 2.95 11.43 -16.28
N GLU A 248 2.30 12.55 -15.94
CA GLU A 248 1.33 12.59 -14.84
C GLU A 248 0.21 11.56 -15.04
N THR A 249 -0.30 11.44 -16.28
CA THR A 249 -1.33 10.45 -16.66
C THR A 249 -0.86 9.02 -16.43
N HIS A 250 0.36 8.70 -16.85
CA HIS A 250 0.96 7.37 -16.65
C HIS A 250 1.12 7.04 -15.16
N ARG A 251 1.69 7.96 -14.36
CA ARG A 251 1.82 7.77 -12.91
C ARG A 251 0.46 7.57 -12.26
N ALA A 252 -0.52 8.36 -12.67
CA ALA A 252 -1.87 8.28 -12.13
C ALA A 252 -2.56 6.94 -12.46
N ALA A 253 -2.40 6.46 -13.69
CA ALA A 253 -2.92 5.16 -14.10
C ALA A 253 -2.28 4.01 -13.29
N LEU A 254 -0.96 4.06 -13.04
CA LEU A 254 -0.28 3.07 -12.19
C LEU A 254 -0.78 3.10 -10.74
N ARG A 255 -1.01 4.30 -10.17
CA ARG A 255 -1.59 4.42 -8.83
C ARG A 255 -2.98 3.81 -8.77
N ARG A 256 -3.86 4.15 -9.71
CA ARG A 256 -5.25 3.63 -9.79
C ARG A 256 -5.30 2.13 -10.01
N GLU A 257 -4.40 1.56 -10.82
CA GLU A 257 -4.35 0.11 -11.05
C GLU A 257 -4.17 -0.68 -9.75
N ARG A 258 -3.33 -0.19 -8.82
CA ARG A 258 -3.11 -0.85 -7.52
C ARG A 258 -4.37 -0.83 -6.66
N TRP A 259 -5.08 0.28 -6.64
CA TRP A 259 -6.37 0.42 -5.96
C TRP A 259 -7.45 -0.47 -6.58
N ARG A 260 -7.46 -0.61 -7.92
CA ARG A 260 -8.34 -1.54 -8.64
C ARG A 260 -8.06 -2.98 -8.29
N GLY A 261 -6.78 -3.37 -8.20
CA GLY A 261 -6.37 -4.69 -7.71
C GLY A 261 -6.84 -4.97 -6.27
N ALA A 262 -7.07 -3.93 -5.46
CA ALA A 262 -7.66 -4.06 -4.12
C ALA A 262 -9.19 -4.08 -4.11
N GLY A 263 -9.85 -3.95 -5.26
CA GLY A 263 -11.30 -3.95 -5.39
C GLY A 263 -11.97 -2.59 -5.25
N LEU A 264 -11.24 -1.51 -5.53
CA LEU A 264 -11.79 -0.15 -5.58
C LEU A 264 -11.78 0.36 -7.03
N SER A 265 -12.94 0.80 -7.53
CA SER A 265 -13.11 1.25 -8.92
C SER A 265 -13.05 2.76 -9.05
N PHE A 266 -12.61 3.25 -10.21
CA PHE A 266 -12.53 4.67 -10.56
C PHE A 266 -13.43 4.97 -11.76
N GLY A 267 -13.84 6.23 -11.93
CA GLY A 267 -14.61 6.64 -13.10
C GLY A 267 -13.84 6.54 -14.43
N SER A 268 -12.50 6.48 -14.39
CA SER A 268 -11.59 6.54 -15.54
C SER A 268 -11.05 5.19 -16.03
N ASP A 269 -11.65 4.07 -15.61
CA ASP A 269 -11.02 2.76 -15.71
C ASP A 269 -10.59 2.37 -17.15
N ASP A 270 -11.40 2.67 -18.15
CA ASP A 270 -11.12 2.38 -19.56
C ASP A 270 -9.93 3.18 -20.13
N GLN A 271 -9.77 4.44 -19.71
CA GLN A 271 -8.66 5.29 -20.15
C GLN A 271 -7.34 4.82 -19.53
N ASP A 272 -7.38 4.39 -18.27
CA ASP A 272 -6.21 3.87 -17.57
C ASP A 272 -5.73 2.55 -18.17
N ALA A 273 -6.66 1.66 -18.55
CA ALA A 273 -6.32 0.41 -19.22
C ALA A 273 -5.63 0.62 -20.58
N ARG A 274 -5.93 1.72 -21.30
CA ARG A 274 -5.23 2.08 -22.55
C ARG A 274 -3.84 2.65 -22.27
N THR A 275 -3.73 3.47 -21.23
CA THR A 275 -2.47 4.13 -20.82
C THR A 275 -1.45 3.10 -20.33
N THR A 276 -1.87 2.15 -19.50
CA THR A 276 -1.01 1.09 -18.94
C THR A 276 -0.52 0.07 -19.98
N LYS A 277 -1.25 -0.14 -21.08
CA LYS A 277 -0.81 -0.99 -22.20
C LYS A 277 0.47 -0.50 -22.90
N VAL A 278 0.87 0.75 -22.69
CA VAL A 278 2.13 1.31 -23.20
C VAL A 278 3.28 1.10 -22.19
N LEU A 279 2.95 0.71 -20.96
CA LEU A 279 3.87 0.47 -19.84
C LEU A 279 4.06 -1.01 -19.39
N PRO A 280 3.84 -2.08 -20.19
CA PRO A 280 3.83 -3.46 -19.66
C PRO A 280 5.07 -3.86 -18.83
N PRO A 281 6.31 -3.46 -19.17
CA PRO A 281 7.48 -3.80 -18.35
C PRO A 281 7.53 -3.07 -17.00
N VAL A 282 6.80 -1.96 -16.86
CA VAL A 282 6.92 -1.06 -15.71
C VAL A 282 6.13 -1.58 -14.51
N ALA A 283 4.98 -2.21 -14.73
CA ALA A 283 4.21 -2.86 -13.66
C ALA A 283 4.88 -4.13 -13.10
N GLU A 284 5.72 -4.77 -13.92
CA GLU A 284 6.51 -5.95 -13.55
C GLU A 284 7.90 -5.59 -12.99
N ASP A 285 8.25 -4.30 -12.97
CA ASP A 285 9.55 -3.81 -12.50
C ASP A 285 9.64 -3.98 -10.97
N PRO A 286 10.60 -4.77 -10.46
CA PRO A 286 10.69 -5.07 -9.03
C PRO A 286 11.06 -3.85 -8.18
N VAL A 287 11.79 -2.88 -8.74
CA VAL A 287 12.13 -1.64 -8.05
C VAL A 287 10.90 -0.74 -7.99
N LEU A 288 10.12 -0.67 -9.07
CA LEU A 288 8.87 0.09 -9.03
C LEU A 288 7.83 -0.58 -8.14
N ALA A 289 7.73 -1.91 -8.14
CA ALA A 289 6.85 -2.64 -7.24
C ALA A 289 7.22 -2.40 -5.76
N HIS A 290 8.50 -2.20 -5.45
CA HIS A 290 8.94 -1.79 -4.11
C HIS A 290 8.57 -0.33 -3.79
N HIS A 291 8.67 0.58 -4.76
CA HIS A 291 8.27 1.98 -4.59
C HIS A 291 6.73 2.16 -4.52
N LEU A 292 5.99 1.37 -5.28
CA LEU A 292 4.54 1.39 -5.41
C LEU A 292 3.98 -0.01 -5.11
N PRO A 293 4.12 -0.52 -3.86
CA PRO A 293 3.64 -1.84 -3.52
C PRO A 293 2.12 -1.95 -3.67
N ALA A 294 1.65 -3.19 -3.67
CA ALA A 294 0.22 -3.50 -3.62
C ALA A 294 -0.43 -2.84 -2.40
N VAL A 295 -1.74 -2.57 -2.52
CA VAL A 295 -2.50 -1.95 -1.42
C VAL A 295 -2.77 -2.98 -0.34
N LEU A 296 -2.36 -2.66 0.88
CA LEU A 296 -2.64 -3.46 2.06
C LEU A 296 -4.11 -3.30 2.48
N ARG A 297 -4.90 -4.35 2.28
CA ARG A 297 -6.29 -4.50 2.76
C ARG A 297 -6.35 -4.99 4.20
N ILE A 298 -7.11 -4.27 5.02
CA ILE A 298 -7.35 -4.58 6.44
C ILE A 298 -8.86 -4.58 6.65
N HIS A 299 -9.40 -5.64 7.26
CA HIS A 299 -10.77 -5.61 7.76
C HIS A 299 -10.76 -5.21 9.23
N HIS A 300 -11.61 -4.26 9.59
CA HIS A 300 -11.87 -3.87 10.98
C HIS A 300 -13.27 -4.34 11.36
N VAL A 301 -13.33 -5.29 12.28
CA VAL A 301 -14.56 -5.88 12.82
C VAL A 301 -14.65 -5.56 14.31
N SER A 302 -15.87 -5.57 14.85
CA SER A 302 -16.12 -5.30 16.27
C SER A 302 -17.41 -5.98 16.71
N ASP A 303 -17.57 -6.16 18.02
CA ASP A 303 -18.83 -6.53 18.66
C ASP A 303 -19.39 -7.84 18.05
N LEU A 304 -18.57 -8.89 18.16
CA LEU A 304 -18.90 -10.25 17.73
C LEU A 304 -19.91 -10.88 18.68
N HIS A 305 -19.80 -10.59 19.98
CA HIS A 305 -20.71 -11.07 21.04
C HIS A 305 -20.95 -12.59 20.96
N VAL A 306 -19.89 -13.38 20.77
CA VAL A 306 -19.98 -14.85 20.72
C VAL A 306 -20.60 -15.39 22.01
N GLY A 307 -21.51 -16.35 21.89
CA GLY A 307 -22.29 -16.89 23.01
C GLY A 307 -23.54 -16.09 23.38
N GLY A 308 -23.67 -14.85 22.87
CA GLY A 308 -24.85 -14.01 23.01
C GLY A 308 -25.96 -14.38 22.03
N ARG A 309 -27.05 -13.61 22.06
CA ARG A 309 -28.07 -13.71 21.01
C ARG A 309 -27.57 -12.96 19.78
N HIS A 310 -27.56 -13.62 18.62
CA HIS A 310 -27.24 -12.99 17.33
C HIS A 310 -28.49 -12.69 16.54
N ARG A 311 -28.43 -11.63 15.73
CA ARG A 311 -29.52 -11.30 14.82
C ARG A 311 -29.57 -12.36 13.73
N THR A 312 -30.69 -13.05 13.58
CA THR A 312 -30.87 -13.99 12.47
C THR A 312 -31.10 -13.21 11.18
N ASN A 313 -30.38 -13.56 10.12
CA ASN A 313 -30.51 -12.89 8.81
C ASN A 313 -31.86 -13.19 8.14
N VAL A 314 -32.51 -14.30 8.52
CA VAL A 314 -33.79 -14.75 7.99
C VAL A 314 -34.75 -14.97 9.15
N ASP A 315 -35.93 -14.34 9.11
CA ASP A 315 -37.05 -14.63 10.00
C ASP A 315 -37.78 -15.89 9.51
N GLN A 316 -37.23 -17.06 9.84
CA GLN A 316 -37.79 -18.35 9.41
C GLN A 316 -39.09 -18.67 10.16
N LYS A 317 -40.22 -18.37 9.53
CA LYS A 317 -41.56 -18.74 10.05
C LYS A 317 -41.95 -20.18 9.69
N ASP A 318 -41.51 -20.68 8.53
CA ASP A 318 -41.76 -22.05 8.10
C ASP A 318 -40.65 -22.98 8.61
N ARG A 319 -40.96 -23.77 9.63
CA ARG A 319 -40.03 -24.73 10.26
C ARG A 319 -40.00 -26.11 9.58
N THR A 320 -40.63 -26.28 8.42
CA THR A 320 -40.51 -27.52 7.64
C THR A 320 -39.09 -27.71 7.08
N GLN A 321 -38.77 -28.91 6.59
CA GLN A 321 -37.49 -29.17 5.93
C GLN A 321 -37.29 -28.28 4.69
N LEU A 322 -38.36 -28.03 3.93
CA LEU A 322 -38.34 -27.11 2.79
C LEU A 322 -38.12 -25.66 3.25
N GLY A 323 -38.85 -25.20 4.28
CA GLY A 323 -38.67 -23.87 4.86
C GLY A 323 -37.26 -23.64 5.38
N THR A 324 -36.63 -24.65 6.00
CA THR A 324 -35.24 -24.61 6.47
C THR A 324 -34.24 -24.59 5.32
N ALA A 325 -34.49 -25.39 4.27
CA ALA A 325 -33.66 -25.38 3.07
C ALA A 325 -33.74 -24.04 2.33
N LEU A 326 -34.94 -23.46 2.20
CA LEU A 326 -35.14 -22.13 1.62
C LEU A 326 -34.51 -21.05 2.49
N ALA A 327 -34.68 -21.09 3.80
CA ALA A 327 -34.03 -20.16 4.73
C ALA A 327 -32.51 -20.18 4.51
N ARG A 328 -31.87 -21.35 4.49
CA ARG A 328 -30.44 -21.50 4.19
C ARG A 328 -30.06 -20.94 2.82
N LEU A 329 -30.83 -21.26 1.78
CA LEU A 329 -30.62 -20.72 0.43
C LEU A 329 -30.76 -19.18 0.38
N THR A 330 -31.55 -18.60 1.28
CA THR A 330 -31.72 -17.14 1.44
C THR A 330 -30.73 -16.50 2.42
N GLY A 331 -29.77 -17.27 2.95
CA GLY A 331 -28.73 -16.78 3.86
C GLY A 331 -29.03 -16.95 5.34
N ASP A 332 -29.83 -17.94 5.72
CA ASP A 332 -30.02 -18.35 7.13
C ASP A 332 -28.71 -18.90 7.72
N GLY A 333 -28.34 -18.38 8.89
CA GLY A 333 -27.04 -18.55 9.51
C GLY A 333 -26.73 -17.38 10.46
N SER A 334 -25.68 -17.52 11.27
CA SER A 334 -25.20 -16.39 12.08
C SER A 334 -24.49 -15.37 11.19
N PRO A 335 -24.55 -14.06 11.52
CA PRO A 335 -23.77 -13.03 10.83
C PRO A 335 -22.26 -13.35 10.78
N LEU A 336 -21.75 -14.02 11.82
CA LEU A 336 -20.37 -14.49 11.90
C LEU A 336 -20.03 -15.52 10.81
N THR A 337 -20.90 -16.50 10.56
CA THR A 337 -20.71 -17.47 9.48
C THR A 337 -20.84 -16.80 8.11
N GLY A 338 -21.85 -15.94 7.93
CA GLY A 338 -22.04 -15.18 6.68
C GLY A 338 -20.87 -14.26 6.35
N TYR A 339 -20.17 -13.75 7.36
CA TYR A 339 -18.92 -13.01 7.17
C TYR A 339 -17.77 -13.91 6.70
N LEU A 340 -17.57 -15.09 7.31
CA LEU A 340 -16.54 -16.04 6.86
C LEU A 340 -16.77 -16.50 5.41
N GLU A 341 -18.01 -16.77 5.03
CA GLU A 341 -18.39 -17.10 3.65
C GLU A 341 -18.10 -15.95 2.68
N HIS A 342 -18.35 -14.71 3.10
CA HIS A 342 -18.01 -13.53 2.33
C HIS A 342 -16.50 -13.34 2.17
N VAL A 343 -15.71 -13.56 3.23
CA VAL A 343 -14.25 -13.52 3.12
C VAL A 343 -13.73 -14.62 2.20
N ARG A 344 -14.32 -15.83 2.22
CA ARG A 344 -14.02 -16.89 1.21
C ARG A 344 -14.32 -16.40 -0.20
N HIS A 345 -15.47 -15.80 -0.42
CA HIS A 345 -15.83 -15.25 -1.73
C HIS A 345 -14.87 -14.15 -2.19
N LEU A 346 -14.42 -13.30 -1.27
CA LEU A 346 -13.36 -12.32 -1.56
C LEU A 346 -12.03 -13.00 -1.86
N ALA A 347 -11.67 -14.09 -1.17
CA ALA A 347 -10.46 -14.85 -1.42
C ALA A 347 -10.46 -15.44 -2.84
N ASP A 348 -11.59 -16.01 -3.29
CA ASP A 348 -11.77 -16.51 -4.66
C ASP A 348 -11.59 -15.43 -5.74
N GLN A 349 -11.79 -14.16 -5.36
CA GLN A 349 -11.57 -12.99 -6.22
C GLN A 349 -10.16 -12.38 -6.08
N GLY A 350 -9.29 -12.95 -5.23
CA GLY A 350 -7.98 -12.36 -4.89
C GLY A 350 -8.08 -11.08 -4.04
N ARG A 351 -9.21 -10.88 -3.36
CA ARG A 351 -9.57 -9.66 -2.62
C ARG A 351 -9.71 -9.86 -1.12
N ALA A 352 -9.43 -11.06 -0.59
CA ALA A 352 -9.41 -11.28 0.85
C ALA A 352 -8.51 -10.27 1.58
N PRO A 353 -8.84 -9.88 2.82
CA PRO A 353 -8.00 -9.02 3.63
C PRO A 353 -6.65 -9.69 3.92
N HIS A 354 -5.62 -8.88 4.12
CA HIS A 354 -4.32 -9.36 4.58
C HIS A 354 -4.22 -9.33 6.10
N LEU A 355 -4.91 -8.38 6.73
CA LEU A 355 -4.97 -8.22 8.19
C LEU A 355 -6.41 -8.08 8.65
N VAL A 356 -6.69 -8.53 9.87
CA VAL A 356 -7.95 -8.28 10.57
C VAL A 356 -7.65 -7.63 11.92
N ILE A 357 -8.38 -6.56 12.21
CA ILE A 357 -8.35 -5.89 13.50
C ILE A 357 -9.73 -6.07 14.15
N VAL A 358 -9.75 -6.65 15.35
CA VAL A 358 -10.96 -6.80 16.17
C VAL A 358 -10.90 -5.81 17.33
N SER A 359 -11.83 -4.86 17.38
CA SER A 359 -11.82 -3.77 18.37
C SER A 359 -12.73 -4.00 19.58
N GLY A 360 -12.85 -5.24 20.04
CA GLY A 360 -13.49 -5.60 21.31
C GLY A 360 -14.83 -6.28 21.18
N ASP A 361 -15.34 -6.70 22.34
CA ASP A 361 -16.55 -7.50 22.53
C ASP A 361 -16.55 -8.74 21.63
N LEU A 362 -15.49 -9.55 21.77
CA LEU A 362 -15.34 -10.82 21.09
C LEU A 362 -16.42 -11.81 21.59
N VAL A 363 -16.65 -11.82 22.89
CA VAL A 363 -17.65 -12.66 23.55
C VAL A 363 -18.72 -11.81 24.22
N ASP A 364 -19.91 -12.38 24.41
CA ASP A 364 -20.99 -11.74 25.18
C ASP A 364 -20.63 -11.68 26.68
N ARG A 365 -19.91 -12.70 27.16
CA ARG A 365 -19.41 -12.82 28.54
C ARG A 365 -18.12 -13.66 28.59
N PRO A 366 -17.27 -13.45 29.61
CA PRO A 366 -16.01 -14.17 29.81
C PRO A 366 -16.23 -15.61 30.29
N VAL A 367 -16.77 -16.46 29.41
CA VAL A 367 -17.05 -17.88 29.65
C VAL A 367 -16.19 -18.70 28.69
N ASP A 368 -15.49 -19.71 29.21
CA ASP A 368 -14.53 -20.51 28.44
C ASP A 368 -15.11 -21.14 27.15
N ALA A 369 -16.39 -21.54 27.19
CA ALA A 369 -17.07 -22.06 26.01
C ALA A 369 -17.19 -21.00 24.89
N TYR A 370 -17.52 -19.76 25.25
CA TYR A 370 -17.62 -18.64 24.31
C TYR A 370 -16.24 -18.21 23.83
N GLY A 371 -15.25 -18.18 24.72
CA GLY A 371 -13.85 -17.96 24.35
C GLY A 371 -13.36 -18.98 23.33
N ARG A 372 -13.67 -20.26 23.52
CA ARG A 372 -13.32 -21.33 22.56
C ARG A 372 -14.02 -21.15 21.21
N GLU A 373 -15.31 -20.85 21.20
CA GLU A 373 -16.05 -20.59 19.96
C GLU A 373 -15.51 -19.37 19.21
N ALA A 374 -15.14 -18.30 19.93
CA ALA A 374 -14.50 -17.13 19.35
C ALA A 374 -13.11 -17.46 18.76
N LEU A 375 -12.30 -18.26 19.46
CA LEU A 375 -11.01 -18.74 18.95
C LEU A 375 -11.17 -19.60 17.69
N ASP A 376 -12.14 -20.51 17.67
CA ASP A 376 -12.42 -21.34 16.50
C ASP A 376 -12.83 -20.47 15.30
N TRP A 377 -13.65 -19.43 15.53
CA TRP A 377 -14.03 -18.47 14.50
C TRP A 377 -12.82 -17.64 13.99
N LEU A 378 -11.97 -17.14 14.90
CA LEU A 378 -10.75 -16.40 14.54
C LEU A 378 -9.75 -17.28 13.78
N GLY A 379 -9.62 -18.55 14.15
CA GLY A 379 -8.82 -19.54 13.43
C GLY A 379 -9.33 -19.75 12.01
N GLY A 380 -10.64 -19.97 11.87
CA GLY A 380 -11.28 -20.07 10.56
C GLY A 380 -11.15 -18.81 9.70
N LEU A 381 -11.16 -17.62 10.31
CA LEU A 381 -10.89 -16.37 9.60
C LEU A 381 -9.42 -16.24 9.18
N ALA A 382 -8.48 -16.61 10.05
CA ALA A 382 -7.04 -16.52 9.79
C ALA A 382 -6.62 -17.37 8.58
N GLU A 383 -7.23 -18.53 8.38
CA GLU A 383 -7.01 -19.40 7.22
C GLU A 383 -7.45 -18.77 5.89
N LEU A 384 -8.34 -17.77 5.93
CA LEU A 384 -8.89 -17.10 4.75
C LEU A 384 -8.13 -15.82 4.38
N LEU A 385 -7.16 -15.39 5.19
CA LEU A 385 -6.42 -14.16 4.94
C LEU A 385 -5.43 -14.34 3.79
N ALA A 386 -5.35 -13.33 2.94
CA ALA A 386 -4.42 -13.32 1.81
C ALA A 386 -2.99 -12.98 2.29
N GLY A 387 -1.99 -13.54 1.61
CA GLY A 387 -0.60 -13.08 1.74
C GLY A 387 -0.40 -11.69 1.15
N HIS A 388 0.63 -10.98 1.61
CA HIS A 388 1.05 -9.70 1.06
C HIS A 388 2.58 -9.64 1.02
N PRO A 389 3.22 -9.12 -0.04
CA PRO A 389 4.68 -9.12 -0.19
C PRO A 389 5.41 -8.33 0.92
N ASP A 390 4.77 -7.29 1.45
CA ASP A 390 5.32 -6.47 2.53
C ASP A 390 4.94 -6.96 3.93
N LEU A 391 4.36 -8.15 4.05
CA LEU A 391 4.09 -8.78 5.34
C LEU A 391 4.88 -10.08 5.49
N ARG A 392 5.62 -10.20 6.59
CA ARG A 392 6.46 -11.37 6.89
C ARG A 392 5.62 -12.57 7.28
N ALA A 393 6.18 -13.76 7.20
CA ALA A 393 5.46 -15.00 7.52
C ALA A 393 5.07 -15.09 9.01
N ASP A 394 5.87 -14.50 9.90
CA ASP A 394 5.68 -14.45 11.34
C ASP A 394 4.92 -13.20 11.82
N ASP A 395 4.62 -12.26 10.92
CA ASP A 395 3.83 -11.08 11.27
C ASP A 395 2.39 -11.51 11.63
N PRO A 396 1.87 -11.09 12.80
CA PRO A 396 0.53 -11.45 13.22
C PRO A 396 -0.51 -10.87 12.24
N ARG A 397 -1.46 -11.71 11.83
CA ARG A 397 -2.49 -11.35 10.83
C ARG A 397 -3.81 -10.91 11.45
N VAL A 398 -4.02 -11.22 12.72
CA VAL A 398 -5.20 -10.87 13.50
C VAL A 398 -4.74 -10.12 14.76
N LEU A 399 -5.26 -8.92 14.97
CA LEU A 399 -4.96 -8.07 16.11
C LEU A 399 -6.22 -7.86 16.94
N LEU A 400 -6.10 -7.91 18.27
CA LEU A 400 -7.24 -7.80 19.18
C LEU A 400 -7.07 -6.62 20.13
N VAL A 401 -8.18 -5.96 20.45
CA VAL A 401 -8.36 -5.15 21.65
C VAL A 401 -9.59 -5.71 22.36
N GLY A 402 -9.53 -5.90 23.67
CA GLY A 402 -10.70 -6.35 24.45
C GLY A 402 -11.69 -5.21 24.69
N GLY A 403 -12.97 -5.53 24.65
CA GLY A 403 -14.08 -4.66 25.02
C GLY A 403 -14.57 -4.86 26.46
N ASN A 404 -15.68 -4.22 26.81
CA ASN A 404 -16.23 -4.29 28.17
C ASN A 404 -16.94 -5.63 28.46
N HIS A 405 -17.31 -6.41 27.44
CA HIS A 405 -17.84 -7.77 27.60
C HIS A 405 -16.75 -8.85 27.70
N ASP A 406 -15.51 -8.51 27.33
CA ASP A 406 -14.37 -9.42 27.32
C ASP A 406 -13.68 -9.56 28.69
N VAL A 407 -14.17 -8.88 29.73
CA VAL A 407 -13.55 -8.81 31.06
C VAL A 407 -14.38 -9.52 32.12
N SER A 408 -13.72 -10.11 33.13
CA SER A 408 -14.38 -10.78 34.25
C SER A 408 -15.15 -9.79 35.14
N TRP A 409 -16.46 -9.75 34.95
CA TRP A 409 -17.37 -8.91 35.71
C TRP A 409 -17.44 -9.26 37.21
N ASP A 410 -17.19 -10.53 37.56
CA ASP A 410 -17.08 -10.99 38.95
C ASP A 410 -15.86 -10.42 39.68
N ARG A 411 -14.90 -9.88 38.93
CA ARG A 411 -13.65 -9.30 39.44
C ARG A 411 -13.59 -7.78 39.24
N CYS A 412 -14.72 -7.13 38.93
CA CYS A 412 -14.79 -5.67 38.75
C CYS A 412 -14.41 -4.87 39.99
N LEU A 413 -14.41 -5.46 41.18
CA LEU A 413 -13.98 -4.81 42.43
C LEU A 413 -12.76 -5.48 43.09
N ASP A 414 -12.03 -6.31 42.35
CA ASP A 414 -10.78 -6.91 42.84
C ASP A 414 -9.76 -5.83 43.23
N GLU A 415 -8.89 -6.14 44.20
CA GLU A 415 -7.83 -5.24 44.64
C GLU A 415 -6.77 -5.06 43.55
N ARG A 416 -6.49 -6.12 42.79
CA ARG A 416 -5.64 -6.05 41.59
C ARG A 416 -6.50 -5.68 40.39
N SER A 417 -6.32 -4.47 39.87
CA SER A 417 -7.06 -3.97 38.71
C SER A 417 -6.96 -4.90 37.49
N GLY A 418 -5.78 -5.50 37.28
CA GLY A 418 -5.50 -6.45 36.21
C GLY A 418 -6.26 -7.78 36.30
N ALA A 419 -6.75 -8.17 37.49
CA ALA A 419 -7.34 -9.50 37.72
C ALA A 419 -8.60 -9.78 36.88
N ARG A 420 -9.32 -8.73 36.47
CA ARG A 420 -10.49 -8.85 35.59
C ARG A 420 -10.12 -9.19 34.14
N HIS A 421 -8.89 -8.88 33.73
CA HIS A 421 -8.38 -9.04 32.38
C HIS A 421 -7.68 -10.38 32.14
N GLU A 422 -7.36 -11.10 33.22
CA GLU A 422 -6.66 -12.39 33.16
C GLU A 422 -7.35 -13.40 32.25
N TRP A 423 -8.68 -13.50 32.31
CA TRP A 423 -9.44 -14.43 31.45
C TRP A 423 -9.22 -14.14 29.96
N PHE A 424 -9.26 -12.86 29.56
CA PHE A 424 -9.04 -12.46 28.17
C PHE A 424 -7.60 -12.74 27.75
N ALA A 425 -6.65 -12.34 28.59
CA ALA A 425 -5.22 -12.54 28.34
C ALA A 425 -4.88 -14.03 28.17
N ASP A 426 -5.42 -14.90 29.04
CA ASP A 426 -5.21 -16.35 28.98
C ASP A 426 -5.89 -16.97 27.75
N THR A 427 -7.14 -16.59 27.47
CA THR A 427 -7.92 -17.16 26.36
C THR A 427 -7.32 -16.77 25.02
N PHE A 428 -6.96 -15.50 24.83
CA PHE A 428 -6.51 -14.94 23.56
C PHE A 428 -5.00 -14.69 23.50
N HIS A 429 -4.20 -15.34 24.36
CA HIS A 429 -2.74 -15.17 24.45
C HIS A 429 -1.98 -15.34 23.12
N ALA A 430 -2.52 -16.13 22.18
CA ALA A 430 -1.93 -16.36 20.86
C ALA A 430 -2.03 -15.15 19.92
N TYR A 431 -2.87 -14.16 20.25
CA TYR A 431 -3.09 -12.97 19.45
C TYR A 431 -2.51 -11.73 20.15
N PRO A 432 -1.86 -10.80 19.44
CA PRO A 432 -1.42 -9.54 20.02
C PRO A 432 -2.60 -8.72 20.55
N HIS A 433 -2.50 -8.28 21.81
CA HIS A 433 -3.48 -7.45 22.49
C HIS A 433 -2.78 -6.52 23.52
N PRO A 434 -3.47 -5.52 24.12
CA PRO A 434 -2.85 -4.53 25.02
C PRO A 434 -2.30 -5.04 26.36
N GLU A 435 -2.49 -6.32 26.70
CA GLU A 435 -2.02 -6.95 27.96
C GLU A 435 -2.46 -6.21 29.24
N LEU A 436 -3.78 -5.96 29.36
CA LEU A 436 -4.36 -5.23 30.50
C LEU A 436 -4.28 -5.98 31.83
N ASP A 437 -3.98 -7.28 31.80
CA ASP A 437 -3.70 -8.13 32.95
C ASP A 437 -2.41 -7.72 33.69
N LYS A 438 -1.46 -7.08 32.99
CA LYS A 438 -0.19 -6.62 33.58
C LYS A 438 -0.37 -5.28 34.29
N GLU A 439 0.09 -5.18 35.54
CA GLU A 439 0.00 -3.92 36.31
C GLU A 439 0.99 -2.85 35.82
N ASP A 440 2.19 -3.26 35.38
CA ASP A 440 3.21 -2.33 34.88
C ASP A 440 2.93 -1.89 33.44
N TYR A 441 2.43 -0.66 33.29
CA TYR A 441 2.14 -0.03 32.01
C TYR A 441 3.31 0.01 31.04
N ASP A 442 4.57 0.01 31.49
CA ASP A 442 5.74 0.06 30.61
C ASP A 442 6.01 -1.28 29.92
N THR A 443 5.57 -2.38 30.54
CA THR A 443 5.69 -3.74 30.03
C THR A 443 4.56 -4.16 29.11
N ARG A 444 3.44 -3.44 29.14
CA ARG A 444 2.28 -3.70 28.28
C ARG A 444 2.61 -3.51 26.81
N ARG A 445 2.17 -4.43 25.97
CA ARG A 445 2.21 -4.29 24.51
C ARG A 445 1.39 -3.08 24.06
N LEU A 446 2.06 -2.12 23.43
CA LEU A 446 1.41 -0.96 22.82
C LEU A 446 1.35 -1.07 21.30
N TYR A 447 2.41 -1.55 20.66
CA TYR A 447 2.52 -1.53 19.20
C TYR A 447 2.68 -2.92 18.61
N VAL A 448 2.06 -3.10 17.45
CA VAL A 448 2.43 -4.13 16.46
C VAL A 448 2.93 -3.41 15.22
N ARG A 449 4.13 -3.77 14.76
CA ARG A 449 4.82 -3.10 13.64
C ARG A 449 5.00 -4.05 12.47
N TYR A 450 4.59 -3.60 11.29
CA TYR A 450 4.82 -4.24 10.00
C TYR A 450 5.82 -3.38 9.24
N ALA A 451 7.11 -3.58 9.53
CA ALA A 451 8.17 -2.68 9.09
C ALA A 451 8.23 -2.55 7.56
N ASP A 452 8.10 -3.67 6.85
CA ASP A 452 8.23 -3.69 5.39
C ASP A 452 7.01 -3.04 4.71
N ALA A 453 5.84 -3.04 5.36
CA ALA A 453 4.62 -2.37 4.89
C ALA A 453 4.53 -0.90 5.28
N GLY A 454 5.48 -0.39 6.08
CA GLY A 454 5.38 0.97 6.63
C GLY A 454 4.12 1.16 7.49
N LEU A 455 3.70 0.13 8.23
CA LEU A 455 2.48 0.18 9.05
C LEU A 455 2.83 -0.08 10.51
N ARG A 456 2.20 0.68 11.40
CA ARG A 456 2.19 0.39 12.83
C ARG A 456 0.80 0.60 13.41
N VAL A 457 0.39 -0.34 14.27
CA VAL A 457 -0.93 -0.33 14.92
C VAL A 457 -0.72 -0.23 16.43
N ALA A 458 -1.26 0.84 17.03
CA ALA A 458 -1.35 1.00 18.48
C ALA A 458 -2.57 0.24 19.00
N LEU A 459 -2.38 -0.65 19.97
CA LEU A 459 -3.43 -1.39 20.65
C LEU A 459 -3.71 -0.70 21.99
N LEU A 460 -4.83 0.03 22.08
CA LEU A 460 -5.20 0.78 23.27
C LEU A 460 -6.33 0.05 24.00
N GLY A 461 -6.03 -0.48 25.18
CA GLY A 461 -7.07 -1.02 26.04
C GLY A 461 -7.87 0.12 26.66
N SER A 462 -9.11 0.32 26.21
CA SER A 462 -10.04 1.26 26.84
C SER A 462 -10.92 0.61 27.89
N ALA A 463 -10.98 -0.73 27.93
CA ALA A 463 -11.71 -1.49 28.95
C ALA A 463 -10.94 -1.63 30.27
N GLU A 464 -9.90 -0.82 30.55
CA GLU A 464 -9.11 -0.85 31.81
C GLU A 464 -10.00 -0.99 33.05
N SER A 465 -11.11 -0.28 33.01
CA SER A 465 -12.12 -0.15 34.03
C SER A 465 -13.45 -0.85 33.72
N GLY A 466 -13.50 -1.58 32.61
CA GLY A 466 -14.70 -2.17 32.04
C GLY A 466 -15.35 -3.23 32.92
N GLY A 467 -16.61 -3.50 32.61
CA GLY A 467 -17.43 -4.59 33.16
C GLY A 467 -18.49 -4.15 34.17
N GLU A 468 -19.60 -4.89 34.24
CA GLU A 468 -20.74 -4.58 35.11
C GLU A 468 -20.68 -5.40 36.42
N PRO A 469 -20.85 -4.80 37.61
CA PRO A 469 -20.92 -5.58 38.86
C PRO A 469 -22.13 -6.54 38.84
N VAL A 470 -21.85 -7.85 38.83
CA VAL A 470 -22.87 -8.91 38.80
C VAL A 470 -23.50 -9.14 40.17
N ARG A 471 -22.76 -8.91 41.26
CA ARG A 471 -23.23 -9.15 42.64
C ARG A 471 -23.98 -7.94 43.19
N ASN A 472 -25.06 -8.20 43.91
CA ASN A 472 -25.83 -7.14 44.57
C ASN A 472 -24.98 -6.36 45.58
N GLU A 473 -24.09 -7.03 46.30
CA GLU A 473 -23.15 -6.41 47.25
C GLU A 473 -22.21 -5.42 46.56
N ASP A 474 -21.70 -5.78 45.38
CA ASP A 474 -20.84 -4.90 44.58
C ASP A 474 -21.65 -3.70 44.07
N ARG A 475 -22.89 -3.91 43.59
CA ARG A 475 -23.81 -2.84 43.19
C ARG A 475 -24.12 -1.88 44.34
N ASP A 476 -24.32 -2.40 45.53
CA ASP A 476 -24.56 -1.59 46.72
C ASP A 476 -23.30 -0.82 47.14
N ARG A 477 -22.11 -1.43 46.99
CA ARG A 477 -20.82 -0.75 47.18
C ARG A 477 -20.63 0.39 46.18
N VAL A 478 -21.02 0.22 44.91
CA VAL A 478 -21.02 1.31 43.91
C VAL A 478 -21.94 2.44 44.34
N ARG A 479 -23.16 2.12 44.73
CA ARG A 479 -24.15 3.12 45.18
C ARG A 479 -23.66 3.90 46.38
N LEU A 480 -23.00 3.23 47.33
CA LEU A 480 -22.37 3.88 48.48
C LEU A 480 -21.25 4.82 48.05
N LEU A 481 -20.36 4.39 47.14
CA LEU A 481 -19.29 5.23 46.60
C LEU A 481 -19.84 6.46 45.85
N LEU A 482 -20.88 6.31 45.04
CA LEU A 482 -21.54 7.41 44.35
C LEU A 482 -22.20 8.39 45.34
N ALA A 483 -22.83 7.87 46.39
CA ALA A 483 -23.41 8.70 47.46
C ALA A 483 -22.34 9.40 48.30
N GLU A 484 -21.15 8.80 48.45
CA GLU A 484 -19.99 9.40 49.11
C GLU A 484 -19.38 10.51 48.24
N LEU A 485 -19.17 10.24 46.94
CA LEU A 485 -18.70 11.22 45.96
C LEU A 485 -19.62 12.44 45.89
N ALA A 486 -20.94 12.23 45.84
CA ALA A 486 -21.93 13.31 45.80
C ALA A 486 -21.93 14.20 47.06
N ARG A 487 -21.33 13.72 48.17
CA ARG A 487 -21.22 14.45 49.43
C ARG A 487 -19.82 15.00 49.68
N SER A 488 -18.80 14.56 48.96
CA SER A 488 -17.43 15.05 49.09
C SER A 488 -17.28 16.45 48.48
N ALA A 489 -16.54 17.30 49.19
CA ALA A 489 -16.18 18.66 48.76
C ALA A 489 -14.65 18.87 48.68
N ASP A 490 -13.86 17.85 49.03
CA ASP A 490 -12.40 17.87 48.96
C ASP A 490 -11.91 17.21 47.67
N ASP A 491 -11.02 17.89 46.94
CA ASP A 491 -10.52 17.44 45.63
C ASP A 491 -9.68 16.14 45.73
N THR A 492 -9.04 15.88 46.87
CA THR A 492 -8.24 14.67 47.10
C THR A 492 -9.16 13.48 47.33
N ASP A 493 -10.17 13.65 48.19
CA ASP A 493 -11.21 12.64 48.43
C ASP A 493 -12.01 12.36 47.16
N VAL A 494 -12.34 13.40 46.39
CA VAL A 494 -12.99 13.25 45.07
C VAL A 494 -12.09 12.47 44.13
N SER A 495 -10.79 12.76 44.06
CA SER A 495 -9.85 12.00 43.22
C SER A 495 -9.72 10.54 43.65
N GLU A 496 -9.70 10.26 44.95
CA GLU A 496 -9.63 8.89 45.48
C GLU A 496 -10.93 8.12 45.23
N LEU A 497 -12.08 8.74 45.47
CA LEU A 497 -13.40 8.18 45.19
C LEU A 497 -13.61 8.00 43.68
N MET A 498 -13.17 8.94 42.86
CA MET A 498 -13.16 8.81 41.41
C MET A 498 -12.24 7.67 40.99
N SER A 499 -11.05 7.48 41.56
CA SER A 499 -10.20 6.31 41.26
C SER A 499 -10.86 4.97 41.65
N ARG A 500 -11.73 4.97 42.66
CA ARG A 500 -12.52 3.79 43.07
C ARG A 500 -13.76 3.58 42.20
N LEU A 501 -14.41 4.66 41.75
CA LEU A 501 -15.60 4.67 40.88
C LEU A 501 -15.27 4.52 39.40
N GLU A 502 -14.05 4.89 39.02
CA GLU A 502 -13.47 4.68 37.71
C GLU A 502 -13.50 3.19 37.35
N ARG A 503 -13.78 2.27 38.29
CA ARG A 503 -13.96 0.83 38.09
C ARG A 503 -15.33 0.41 37.52
N HIS A 504 -16.18 1.36 37.11
CA HIS A 504 -17.56 1.15 36.61
C HIS A 504 -17.75 1.53 35.13
N ASP A 505 -17.15 0.77 34.23
CA ASP A 505 -17.28 0.93 32.78
C ASP A 505 -17.11 2.35 32.19
N PRO A 506 -16.32 3.29 32.75
CA PRO A 506 -15.84 4.37 31.91
C PRO A 506 -14.76 3.79 31.00
N GLY A 507 -14.97 3.86 29.70
CA GLY A 507 -13.86 3.66 28.78
C GLY A 507 -12.69 4.57 29.20
N VAL A 508 -11.51 4.04 29.47
CA VAL A 508 -10.34 4.84 29.87
C VAL A 508 -9.09 4.22 29.32
N VAL A 509 -8.20 5.03 28.75
CA VAL A 509 -6.87 4.58 28.33
C VAL A 509 -5.85 5.07 29.36
N ALA A 510 -5.11 4.16 29.98
CA ALA A 510 -4.19 4.50 31.05
C ALA A 510 -3.17 5.58 30.62
N HIS A 511 -2.97 6.59 31.47
CA HIS A 511 -2.07 7.72 31.18
C HIS A 511 -0.62 7.26 30.92
N GLY A 512 -0.15 6.23 31.64
CA GLY A 512 1.16 5.62 31.41
C GLY A 512 1.34 5.13 29.97
N VAL A 513 0.29 4.53 29.39
CA VAL A 513 0.28 4.06 27.99
C VAL A 513 0.25 5.23 27.03
N LEU A 514 -0.58 6.25 27.28
CA LEU A 514 -0.66 7.44 26.42
C LEU A 514 0.70 8.16 26.30
N ARG A 515 1.48 8.27 27.38
CA ARG A 515 2.83 8.86 27.35
C ARG A 515 3.86 8.08 26.51
N ARG A 516 3.58 6.80 26.23
CA ARG A 516 4.45 5.94 25.41
C ARG A 516 4.13 6.06 23.91
N LEU A 517 3.02 6.70 23.55
CA LEU A 517 2.68 6.99 22.15
C LEU A 517 3.72 7.93 21.55
N LYS A 518 4.29 7.55 20.40
CA LYS A 518 5.37 8.29 19.73
C LYS A 518 5.19 8.24 18.23
N LYS A 519 5.61 9.26 17.49
CA LYS A 519 5.74 9.21 16.03
C LYS A 519 6.77 8.17 15.59
N GLU A 520 6.59 7.63 14.39
CA GLU A 520 7.59 6.80 13.71
C GLU A 520 7.67 7.17 12.23
N THR A 521 8.85 7.62 11.80
CA THR A 521 9.10 8.03 10.42
C THR A 521 8.97 6.85 9.46
N GLY A 522 8.39 7.09 8.29
CA GLY A 522 8.19 6.06 7.27
C GLY A 522 7.08 5.06 7.59
N CYS A 523 6.31 5.27 8.66
CA CYS A 523 5.16 4.44 9.01
C CYS A 523 3.86 5.26 9.04
N VAL A 524 2.77 4.70 8.51
CA VAL A 524 1.41 5.13 8.86
C VAL A 524 1.03 4.54 10.21
N ASN A 525 0.55 5.39 11.11
CA ASN A 525 0.13 4.99 12.45
C ASN A 525 -1.39 4.85 12.50
N LEU A 526 -1.85 3.64 12.82
CA LEU A 526 -3.23 3.37 13.18
C LEU A 526 -3.33 3.19 14.69
N ALA A 527 -4.49 3.43 15.27
CA ALA A 527 -4.80 3.06 16.65
C ALA A 527 -6.11 2.30 16.71
N VAL A 528 -6.21 1.38 17.65
CA VAL A 528 -7.39 0.54 17.88
C VAL A 528 -7.77 0.68 19.34
N VAL A 529 -9.04 0.93 19.59
CA VAL A 529 -9.60 1.16 20.93
C VAL A 529 -11.04 0.69 20.93
N HIS A 530 -11.56 0.05 21.98
CA HIS A 530 -12.95 -0.42 21.95
C HIS A 530 -13.96 0.74 22.05
N HIS A 531 -13.93 1.44 23.18
CA HIS A 531 -14.77 2.62 23.41
C HIS A 531 -14.41 3.79 22.48
N PRO A 532 -15.39 4.53 21.93
CA PRO A 532 -15.13 5.65 21.04
C PRO A 532 -14.44 6.81 21.76
N LEU A 533 -13.54 7.49 21.06
CA LEU A 533 -12.91 8.74 21.53
C LEU A 533 -13.79 9.97 21.26
N SER A 534 -14.77 9.85 20.36
CA SER A 534 -15.58 10.97 19.91
C SER A 534 -17.05 10.71 20.21
N PRO A 535 -17.87 11.76 20.37
CA PRO A 535 -19.31 11.60 20.46
C PRO A 535 -19.84 10.93 19.18
N VAL A 536 -20.24 9.67 19.30
CA VAL A 536 -20.93 8.95 18.23
C VAL A 536 -22.42 9.19 18.41
N PRO A 537 -23.18 9.54 17.35
CA PRO A 537 -24.61 9.68 17.44
C PRO A 537 -25.26 8.32 17.71
N SER A 538 -25.36 7.94 18.99
CA SER A 538 -25.96 6.70 19.46
C SER A 538 -27.35 6.96 20.05
N VAL A 539 -28.23 5.97 19.90
CA VAL A 539 -29.53 5.90 20.58
C VAL A 539 -29.43 5.20 21.93
N GLU A 540 -28.26 4.64 22.24
CA GLU A 540 -27.97 4.02 23.53
C GLU A 540 -27.80 5.10 24.62
N VAL A 541 -28.48 4.90 25.74
CA VAL A 541 -28.38 5.76 26.92
C VAL A 541 -27.67 4.97 28.01
N ALA A 542 -26.34 5.07 28.03
CA ALA A 542 -25.46 4.50 29.05
C ALA A 542 -24.79 5.61 29.88
N PRO A 543 -24.38 5.34 31.13
CA PRO A 543 -23.64 6.31 31.95
C PRO A 543 -22.35 6.81 31.28
N TYR A 544 -21.69 5.94 30.52
CA TYR A 544 -20.54 6.24 29.67
C TYR A 544 -20.71 5.51 28.35
N ALA A 545 -20.64 6.24 27.24
CA ALA A 545 -20.72 5.68 25.88
C ALA A 545 -19.38 5.77 25.12
N GLY A 546 -18.32 6.21 25.81
CA GLY A 546 -17.03 6.53 25.21
C GLY A 546 -15.95 6.74 26.25
N VAL A 547 -14.75 7.12 25.79
CA VAL A 547 -13.57 7.25 26.65
C VAL A 547 -13.64 8.53 27.50
N VAL A 548 -13.55 8.41 28.82
CA VAL A 548 -13.64 9.54 29.76
C VAL A 548 -12.47 10.51 29.64
N ASN A 549 -11.26 9.99 29.40
CA ASN A 549 -10.06 10.81 29.16
C ASN A 549 -9.77 11.02 27.66
N ALA A 550 -10.83 11.01 26.81
CA ALA A 550 -10.69 11.12 25.36
C ALA A 550 -9.87 12.32 24.90
N GLY A 551 -9.96 13.48 25.58
CA GLY A 551 -9.16 14.65 25.25
C GLY A 551 -7.64 14.39 25.34
N GLN A 552 -7.19 13.74 26.40
CA GLN A 552 -5.78 13.37 26.58
C GLN A 552 -5.35 12.32 25.55
N ALA A 553 -6.20 11.32 25.31
CA ALA A 553 -5.93 10.28 24.31
C ALA A 553 -5.78 10.87 22.91
N LYS A 554 -6.68 11.79 22.51
CA LYS A 554 -6.64 12.48 21.21
C LYS A 554 -5.37 13.28 21.02
N LEU A 555 -4.94 14.04 22.04
CA LEU A 555 -3.69 14.78 21.99
C LEU A 555 -2.48 13.85 21.81
N ALA A 556 -2.37 12.80 22.63
CA ALA A 556 -1.28 11.83 22.52
C ALA A 556 -1.26 11.09 21.17
N LEU A 557 -2.43 10.80 20.59
CA LEU A 557 -2.54 10.20 19.26
C LEU A 557 -2.13 11.16 18.14
N ALA A 558 -2.46 12.45 18.25
CA ALA A 558 -1.94 13.46 17.33
C ALA A 558 -0.42 13.67 17.48
N ASP A 559 0.13 13.54 18.69
CA ASP A 559 1.57 13.54 18.95
C ASP A 559 2.30 12.34 18.34
N ALA A 560 1.59 11.24 18.20
CA ALA A 560 2.08 10.07 17.50
C ALA A 560 1.85 10.10 15.99
N ASP A 561 1.35 11.18 15.41
CA ASP A 561 0.94 11.26 14.00
C ASP A 561 -0.03 10.10 13.62
N THR A 562 -0.97 9.76 14.50
CA THR A 562 -1.97 8.72 14.22
C THR A 562 -2.92 9.19 13.12
N ALA A 563 -2.94 8.47 12.00
CA ALA A 563 -3.76 8.80 10.84
C ALA A 563 -5.23 8.41 11.03
N LEU A 564 -5.46 7.24 11.65
CA LEU A 564 -6.79 6.63 11.78
C LEU A 564 -6.91 5.91 13.13
N VAL A 565 -8.01 6.15 13.82
CA VAL A 565 -8.44 5.42 15.02
C VAL A 565 -9.63 4.53 14.66
N LEU A 566 -9.55 3.26 15.04
CA LEU A 566 -10.57 2.24 14.83
C LEU A 566 -11.24 1.91 16.17
N HIS A 567 -12.57 1.90 16.22
CA HIS A 567 -13.31 1.57 17.43
C HIS A 567 -14.60 0.77 17.22
N GLY A 568 -15.14 0.29 18.34
CA GLY A 568 -16.36 -0.51 18.43
C GLY A 568 -17.39 0.10 19.37
N HIS A 569 -17.97 -0.75 20.22
CA HIS A 569 -18.78 -0.46 21.41
C HIS A 569 -20.18 0.06 21.10
N THR A 570 -20.31 1.09 20.27
CA THR A 570 -21.62 1.70 20.00
C THR A 570 -22.45 0.92 18.99
N HIS A 571 -21.92 -0.17 18.43
CA HIS A 571 -22.54 -1.00 17.39
C HIS A 571 -22.92 -0.29 16.08
N LEU A 572 -22.43 0.94 15.88
CA LEU A 572 -22.78 1.82 14.78
C LEU A 572 -21.57 2.07 13.87
N GLY A 573 -21.79 1.98 12.56
CA GLY A 573 -20.83 2.46 11.58
C GLY A 573 -20.68 3.97 11.67
N PHE A 574 -19.48 4.43 11.97
CA PHE A 574 -19.17 5.83 12.17
C PHE A 574 -17.90 6.20 11.42
N LEU A 575 -17.88 7.40 10.83
CA LEU A 575 -16.66 7.97 10.27
C LEU A 575 -16.65 9.46 10.50
N ALA A 576 -15.57 9.96 11.10
CA ALA A 576 -15.36 11.38 11.34
C ALA A 576 -13.92 11.80 11.10
N SER A 577 -13.73 13.10 10.92
CA SER A 577 -12.45 13.76 10.91
C SER A 577 -12.36 14.73 12.07
N GLU A 578 -11.29 14.63 12.84
CA GLU A 578 -11.01 15.54 13.94
C GLU A 578 -9.69 16.24 13.73
N ARG A 579 -9.78 17.56 13.54
CA ARG A 579 -8.62 18.43 13.41
C ARG A 579 -8.26 18.99 14.76
N LEU A 580 -7.11 18.56 15.29
CA LEU A 580 -6.61 19.03 16.57
C LEU A 580 -5.78 20.30 16.31
N ILE A 581 -6.35 21.44 16.72
CA ILE A 581 -5.69 22.74 16.64
C ILE A 581 -4.93 22.93 17.97
N ASP A 582 -3.71 22.43 18.01
CA ASP A 582 -2.79 22.71 19.10
C ASP A 582 -2.16 24.10 18.87
N ARG A 583 -2.10 24.92 19.94
CA ARG A 583 -1.51 26.27 19.88
C ARG A 583 0.00 26.24 19.67
N ASP A 584 0.66 25.15 20.06
CA ASP A 584 2.12 25.03 20.02
C ASP A 584 2.63 24.29 18.77
N ARG A 585 1.74 23.92 17.84
CA ARG A 585 2.11 23.29 16.56
C ARG A 585 2.04 24.26 15.39
N ASP A 586 3.14 24.31 14.63
CA ASP A 586 3.21 25.03 13.35
C ASP A 586 2.22 24.47 12.31
N ARG A 587 1.80 23.20 12.43
CA ARG A 587 0.83 22.57 11.52
C ARG A 587 -0.18 21.70 12.30
N PRO A 588 -1.50 21.92 12.12
CA PRO A 588 -2.52 21.07 12.74
C PRO A 588 -2.52 19.67 12.13
N TRP A 589 -2.74 18.66 12.96
CA TRP A 589 -2.89 17.26 12.55
C TRP A 589 -4.36 16.87 12.54
N THR A 590 -4.79 16.16 11.50
CA THR A 590 -6.17 15.66 11.41
C THR A 590 -6.20 14.15 11.51
N THR A 591 -6.83 13.65 12.56
CA THR A 591 -7.02 12.22 12.82
C THR A 591 -8.39 11.81 12.29
N ARG A 592 -8.45 10.71 11.53
CA ARG A 592 -9.73 10.08 11.17
C ARG A 592 -10.14 9.07 12.23
N ILE A 593 -11.44 8.93 12.47
CA ILE A 593 -11.98 8.04 13.50
C ILE A 593 -13.08 7.22 12.84
N ALA A 594 -12.94 5.90 12.84
CA ALA A 594 -13.88 4.97 12.23
C ALA A 594 -14.41 3.95 13.24
N GLY A 595 -15.72 3.99 13.49
CA GLY A 595 -16.44 2.99 14.25
C GLY A 595 -16.91 1.86 13.33
N ALA A 596 -16.70 0.60 13.71
CA ALA A 596 -17.30 -0.52 13.01
C ALA A 596 -18.75 -0.70 13.48
N PRO A 597 -19.71 -0.98 12.57
CA PRO A 597 -20.98 -1.56 12.98
C PRO A 597 -20.71 -2.88 13.70
N ALA A 598 -21.62 -3.29 14.57
CA ALA A 598 -21.50 -4.61 15.18
C ALA A 598 -21.53 -5.69 14.10
N LEU A 599 -20.65 -6.69 14.21
CA LEU A 599 -20.62 -7.76 13.23
C LEU A 599 -21.80 -8.73 13.44
N ALA A 600 -22.17 -9.00 14.69
CA ALA A 600 -23.22 -9.99 15.00
C ALA A 600 -24.16 -9.64 16.16
N SER A 601 -23.94 -8.53 16.88
CA SER A 601 -24.77 -8.11 18.02
C SER A 601 -26.24 -7.86 17.64
N ILE A 602 -27.19 -8.35 18.44
CA ILE A 602 -28.62 -7.97 18.34
C ILE A 602 -28.90 -6.57 18.89
N HIS A 603 -27.96 -6.01 19.64
CA HIS A 603 -28.15 -4.74 20.35
C HIS A 603 -27.97 -3.52 19.42
N SER A 604 -27.82 -3.75 18.11
CA SER A 604 -27.84 -2.71 17.09
C SER A 604 -29.19 -2.61 16.40
N ASN A 605 -29.70 -1.39 16.28
CA ASN A 605 -30.78 -1.07 15.34
C ASN A 605 -30.27 -0.95 13.89
N GLU A 606 -28.95 -0.93 13.70
CA GLU A 606 -28.29 -0.82 12.41
C GLU A 606 -28.09 -2.20 11.75
N GLU A 607 -27.65 -2.19 10.50
CA GLU A 607 -27.29 -3.39 9.75
C GLU A 607 -25.89 -3.86 10.18
N ASN A 608 -25.75 -5.17 10.41
CA ASN A 608 -24.47 -5.80 10.71
C ASN A 608 -23.42 -5.43 9.65
N GLY A 609 -22.17 -5.25 10.07
CA GLY A 609 -21.17 -4.68 9.19
C GLY A 609 -19.73 -4.84 9.66
N TYR A 610 -18.83 -4.30 8.85
CA TYR A 610 -17.42 -4.15 9.16
C TYR A 610 -16.86 -2.95 8.38
N ASN A 611 -15.65 -2.50 8.71
CA ASN A 611 -14.94 -1.49 7.92
C ASN A 611 -13.85 -2.15 7.07
N GLU A 612 -13.72 -1.74 5.82
CA GLU A 612 -12.55 -2.00 4.98
C GLU A 612 -11.62 -0.81 5.07
N VAL A 613 -10.38 -1.06 5.47
CA VAL A 613 -9.30 -0.09 5.53
C VAL A 613 -8.24 -0.51 4.50
N TYR A 614 -7.80 0.45 3.72
CA TYR A 614 -6.81 0.27 2.67
C TYR A 614 -5.63 1.19 2.93
N VAL A 615 -4.43 0.63 2.94
CA VAL A 615 -3.18 1.39 3.09
C VAL A 615 -2.36 1.22 1.82
N ALA A 616 -2.15 2.30 1.10
CA ALA A 616 -1.29 2.34 -0.08
C ALA A 616 -0.03 3.15 0.23
N ARG A 617 1.14 2.56 -0.03
CA ARG A 617 2.43 3.22 0.09
C ARG A 617 2.94 3.71 -1.27
N GLU A 618 3.62 4.85 -1.28
CA GLU A 618 4.38 5.37 -2.41
C GLU A 618 5.71 5.93 -1.89
N GLY A 619 6.79 5.16 -2.03
CA GLY A 619 8.04 5.44 -1.35
C GLY A 619 7.85 5.44 0.18
N GLU A 620 8.08 6.59 0.81
CA GLU A 620 7.85 6.78 2.26
C GLU A 620 6.47 7.38 2.57
N ASP A 621 5.74 7.84 1.54
CA ASP A 621 4.42 8.44 1.69
C ASP A 621 3.33 7.37 1.74
N HIS A 622 2.23 7.71 2.40
CA HIS A 622 1.08 6.81 2.57
C HIS A 622 -0.22 7.51 2.20
N SER A 623 -1.16 6.74 1.66
CA SER A 623 -2.55 7.12 1.47
C SER A 623 -3.45 6.07 2.09
N VAL A 624 -4.51 6.51 2.76
CA VAL A 624 -5.45 5.64 3.45
C VAL A 624 -6.84 5.83 2.82
N ALA A 625 -7.54 4.73 2.60
CA ALA A 625 -8.95 4.76 2.24
C ALA A 625 -9.75 3.87 3.20
N VAL A 626 -10.96 4.31 3.55
CA VAL A 626 -11.87 3.60 4.46
C VAL A 626 -13.27 3.58 3.87
N ARG A 627 -13.96 2.45 3.99
CA ARG A 627 -15.42 2.37 3.79
C ARG A 627 -16.03 1.39 4.77
N THR A 628 -17.29 1.59 5.10
CA THR A 628 -18.10 0.60 5.82
C THR A 628 -18.74 -0.35 4.81
N VAL A 629 -18.85 -1.63 5.16
CA VAL A 629 -19.56 -2.66 4.41
C VAL A 629 -20.65 -3.23 5.30
N ARG A 630 -21.87 -3.31 4.78
CA ARG A 630 -23.06 -3.68 5.55
C ARG A 630 -23.81 -4.83 4.91
N TRP A 631 -24.39 -5.68 5.74
CA TRP A 631 -25.27 -6.75 5.28
C TRP A 631 -26.65 -6.19 4.95
N ARG A 632 -26.95 -6.06 3.66
CA ARG A 632 -28.19 -5.49 3.12
C ARG A 632 -28.83 -6.45 2.13
N ASN A 633 -30.07 -6.86 2.40
CA ASN A 633 -30.87 -7.73 1.52
C ASN A 633 -30.12 -9.02 1.14
N GLY A 634 -29.48 -9.68 2.12
CA GLY A 634 -28.77 -10.93 1.90
C GLY A 634 -27.39 -10.78 1.23
N GLN A 635 -26.82 -9.57 1.17
CA GLN A 635 -25.53 -9.32 0.54
C GLN A 635 -24.70 -8.29 1.32
N TRP A 636 -23.38 -8.46 1.32
CA TRP A 636 -22.45 -7.45 1.83
C TRP A 636 -22.30 -6.32 0.80
N LYS A 637 -22.78 -5.13 1.15
CA LYS A 637 -22.77 -3.95 0.28
C LYS A 637 -21.83 -2.88 0.85
N PRO A 638 -20.83 -2.43 0.07
CA PRO A 638 -19.96 -1.34 0.49
C PRO A 638 -20.70 0.01 0.42
N ASP A 639 -20.48 0.84 1.43
CA ASP A 639 -20.79 2.27 1.41
C ASP A 639 -19.70 3.05 0.63
N ARG A 640 -19.85 4.37 0.58
CA ARG A 640 -18.91 5.26 -0.11
C ARG A 640 -17.52 5.19 0.52
N VAL A 641 -16.48 5.14 -0.33
CA VAL A 641 -15.08 5.23 0.07
C VAL A 641 -14.71 6.67 0.42
N ILE A 642 -14.06 6.85 1.56
CA ILE A 642 -13.40 8.09 1.97
C ILE A 642 -11.89 7.87 1.95
N ALA A 643 -11.19 8.83 1.35
CA ALA A 643 -9.77 8.76 1.08
C ALA A 643 -9.05 9.97 1.66
N PHE A 644 -7.86 9.76 2.22
CA PHE A 644 -7.06 10.82 2.83
C PHE A 644 -5.57 10.46 2.86
N ARG A 645 -4.73 11.49 2.98
CA ARG A 645 -3.32 11.34 3.36
C ARG A 645 -3.21 11.51 4.89
N PRO A 646 -2.34 10.76 5.59
CA PRO A 646 -2.13 10.93 7.03
C PRO A 646 -1.92 12.40 7.42
N GLY A 647 -2.71 12.89 8.38
CA GLY A 647 -2.63 14.25 8.92
C GLY A 647 -3.25 15.34 8.05
N ALA A 648 -3.64 15.05 6.80
CA ALA A 648 -4.24 16.05 5.91
C ALA A 648 -5.60 16.53 6.41
N ALA A 649 -5.85 17.84 6.27
CA ALA A 649 -7.11 18.46 6.66
C ALA A 649 -8.28 17.89 5.84
N ASP A 650 -8.10 17.84 4.53
CA ASP A 650 -9.18 17.53 3.59
C ASP A 650 -9.25 16.03 3.28
N GLU A 651 -10.49 15.58 3.08
CA GLU A 651 -10.76 14.32 2.40
C GLU A 651 -10.61 14.55 0.89
N PHE A 652 -10.06 13.55 0.20
CA PHE A 652 -9.95 13.58 -1.25
C PHE A 652 -11.16 12.88 -1.86
N ALA A 653 -11.61 13.37 -3.01
CA ALA A 653 -12.38 12.50 -3.89
C ALA A 653 -11.51 11.28 -4.21
N PHE A 654 -12.09 10.09 -4.24
CA PHE A 654 -11.29 8.87 -4.42
C PHE A 654 -10.44 8.92 -5.71
N ASP A 655 -10.96 9.51 -6.78
CA ASP A 655 -10.25 9.75 -8.05
C ASP A 655 -8.98 10.61 -7.89
N GLU A 656 -8.92 11.50 -6.90
CA GLU A 656 -7.78 12.38 -6.63
C GLU A 656 -6.61 11.65 -5.97
N LEU A 657 -6.83 10.51 -5.29
CA LEU A 657 -5.72 9.66 -4.80
C LEU A 657 -4.90 9.07 -5.94
N GLY A 658 -5.55 8.84 -7.08
CA GLY A 658 -4.88 8.43 -8.29
C GLY A 658 -4.11 9.56 -8.95
N ALA A 659 -4.53 10.81 -8.78
CA ALA A 659 -3.93 11.94 -9.48
C ALA A 659 -2.49 12.20 -9.03
N ASP A 660 -1.66 12.69 -9.96
CA ASP A 660 -0.34 13.23 -9.62
C ASP A 660 -0.48 14.61 -9.02
N LEU A 661 -1.01 14.67 -7.79
CA LEU A 661 -0.97 15.85 -6.96
C LEU A 661 0.47 15.96 -6.45
N GLY A 662 1.37 16.39 -7.34
CA GLY A 662 2.77 16.67 -7.01
C GLY A 662 2.81 17.43 -5.70
N ALA A 663 3.66 16.98 -4.76
CA ALA A 663 3.66 17.36 -3.35
C ALA A 663 3.26 18.83 -3.16
N ARG A 664 1.95 19.07 -2.97
CA ARG A 664 1.46 20.40 -2.67
C ARG A 664 1.88 20.62 -1.21
N PRO A 665 2.71 21.63 -0.91
CA PRO A 665 3.26 21.85 0.43
C PRO A 665 2.18 21.91 1.51
#